data_AF-A0A3E2H0W0-F1
#
_entry.id   AF-A0A3E2H0W0-F1
#
_cell.length_a   1.000
_cell.length_b   1.000
_cell.length_c   1.000
_cell.angle_alpha   90.00
_cell.angle_beta   90.00
_cell.angle_gamma   90.00
#
_symmetry.space_group_name_H-M   'P 1'
#
loop_
_entity.id
_entity.type
_entity.pdbx_description
1 polymer ?
#
loop_
_entity_poly.entity_id
_entity_poly.type
_entity_poly.pdbx_seq_one_letter_code
_entity_poly.pdbx_strand_id
1 'polypeptide(L)'
;MKRAYDTLQGTSEPKPASKRSRGSMATTTIKLTDREAQLRDLLLDVARYIDESKEIKDQIELRFAGGWVRDKLLGIQSHDIDTAINVMTGYSFSMKMKEYLSNDENMKKHSIEANDIGNLHKIAANPEKSKHLETVTTKIFGIDVDFVNLRRETYSEDSRNPQMEFGTAEEDALRRDATINALFYNLHTDVVEDFTGGLKDMGAKHIRTPLDPHTTFMDDPLRVLRLIRFASRLGFRIDEDSEVSMSDRSVQHALEVKISRERVGVELEKMLKGPNPRQSLEIIDRLRLYSTIFTDPTNKELPQPAISSWSKVYNCLEELKSNETPGSIYKVLVRSDDAKYLSWILAALTPWAGLQPPAPTKSGGKLPPPYATTVAKEGIKADNKICNVVTGALRNYEQITSFKAAVKDDSPVIRERDTLGMTIRKWDSQGGHWRLQVLYALLVEILNANGTTGTVLNEWQAFLDHLDGMDIMDAPSIKPLIDGTQLTKALNAKPGTWMRPALDICMAWQLRNPDEQDPSGAIEEVKNNKELNCRLLGIIMRRLLMTTKRPHLGEPVYLTKSRTNQKFTDTYSQCSNYTTNMFSKSLEAAREKANSAGSAGKDVDLLPLNCLPESFTLKQLNSDIEKSLSRKKDEVEWLLVLGSSLEHPERLVREQSDDQHIEALSTNISKQMLPTGDIVILDEAPEDDKTSDRNAAIKLARYRATLCMRILKNLGSLREFPTTELNKKILLSAIAFTDPRDPWTTKVSNEIALQIIYEFKDTVLSSEFIVEFILKGFIRPLFIKSKPSTITASGRKAIPSSAPPKRFEAAHLDRPNKPWKYESPYSVTVFRWAIEYSSADIVQQSWNQYIPPLLTLLDEGNTKIRAGGLEILNTFLPKFSTKLLNQTGLGDVIEDTVMPTLLFLPDLTPIDESIRLQKLAYEALYTLADVRYPQEIENIPDGKLKLYFRIMRHGVLQAYTHSHEHPQIVEILLQQIQTLVDIIPILSSVLIDPFGTSRPSLLLAGIKALQTTILNCWPRMSETVHRIETIKAISLCWNTIIENERENPMGPDNEAKNQNMELEEVKKELKLSGRMLVKAIEGRFDIKTELQPLLRADSSLVDVFDVEIKDSKIE
;
A
#
# COMPACT_ATOMS: atom_id res chain seq x y z
N MET A 1 37.82 -22.61 -24.48
CA MET A 1 37.62 -21.19 -24.11
C MET A 1 37.77 -20.93 -22.61
N LYS A 2 37.03 -21.60 -21.72
CA LYS A 2 37.12 -21.40 -20.24
C LYS A 2 38.56 -21.52 -19.68
N ARG A 3 39.31 -22.55 -20.08
CA ARG A 3 40.72 -22.75 -19.67
C ARG A 3 41.72 -21.70 -20.16
N ALA A 4 41.43 -21.01 -21.27
CA ALA A 4 42.30 -19.94 -21.76
C ALA A 4 42.06 -18.62 -21.01
N TYR A 5 40.87 -18.45 -20.44
CA TYR A 5 40.49 -17.30 -19.62
C TYR A 5 41.18 -17.31 -18.25
N ASP A 6 41.31 -18.50 -17.65
CA ASP A 6 41.93 -18.67 -16.33
C ASP A 6 43.44 -18.39 -16.31
N THR A 7 44.10 -18.45 -17.48
CA THR A 7 45.57 -18.23 -17.59
C THR A 7 45.94 -16.75 -17.67
N LEU A 8 44.99 -15.86 -18.03
CA LEU A 8 45.22 -14.42 -18.21
C LEU A 8 45.06 -13.59 -16.93
N GLN A 9 44.51 -14.16 -15.84
CA GLN A 9 44.21 -13.41 -14.61
C GLN A 9 45.29 -13.48 -13.50
N GLY A 10 46.40 -14.19 -13.70
CA GLY A 10 47.58 -14.03 -12.84
C GLY A 10 47.34 -14.17 -11.33
N THR A 11 46.50 -15.10 -10.89
CA THR A 11 46.28 -15.39 -9.47
C THR A 11 47.17 -16.55 -9.03
N SER A 12 48.23 -16.25 -8.29
CA SER A 12 49.05 -17.24 -7.60
C SER A 12 48.25 -17.89 -6.47
N GLU A 13 48.12 -19.22 -6.49
CA GLU A 13 47.57 -19.99 -5.37
C GLU A 13 48.36 -19.74 -4.07
N PRO A 14 47.69 -19.42 -2.94
CA PRO A 14 48.35 -19.37 -1.65
C PRO A 14 48.56 -20.79 -1.10
N LYS A 15 49.79 -21.06 -0.65
CA LYS A 15 50.19 -22.29 0.04
C LYS A 15 49.30 -22.58 1.27
N PRO A 16 49.04 -23.85 1.60
CA PRO A 16 48.19 -24.21 2.73
C PRO A 16 48.83 -23.82 4.07
N ALA A 17 48.13 -22.99 4.83
CA ALA A 17 48.52 -22.57 6.16
C ALA A 17 48.45 -23.74 7.16
N SER A 18 49.42 -23.76 8.08
CA SER A 18 49.62 -24.74 9.13
C SER A 18 48.38 -24.95 10.01
N LYS A 19 48.04 -26.23 10.26
CA LYS A 19 47.05 -26.68 11.25
C LYS A 19 47.25 -25.98 12.60
N ARG A 20 46.38 -25.02 12.93
CA ARG A 20 46.18 -24.57 14.32
C ARG A 20 45.33 -25.60 15.05
N SER A 21 45.71 -25.88 16.29
CA SER A 21 45.15 -26.89 17.19
C SER A 21 43.65 -26.71 17.41
N ARG A 22 42.89 -27.80 17.23
CA ARG A 22 41.47 -27.91 17.62
C ARG A 22 41.33 -27.56 19.10
N GLY A 23 40.67 -26.44 19.38
CA GLY A 23 40.23 -26.09 20.73
C GLY A 23 39.17 -27.10 21.21
N SER A 24 39.35 -27.59 22.43
CA SER A 24 38.42 -28.44 23.17
C SER A 24 36.99 -27.87 23.17
N MET A 25 36.02 -28.59 22.58
CA MET A 25 34.59 -28.29 22.71
C MET A 25 34.18 -28.39 24.18
N ALA A 26 33.70 -27.29 24.76
CA ALA A 26 33.20 -27.27 26.12
C ALA A 26 31.79 -27.90 26.17
N THR A 27 31.64 -29.00 26.91
CA THR A 27 30.38 -29.74 27.07
C THR A 27 29.45 -29.04 28.08
N THR A 28 28.76 -27.99 27.63
CA THR A 28 27.68 -27.36 28.41
C THR A 28 26.33 -27.90 27.94
N THR A 29 25.50 -28.38 28.86
CA THR A 29 24.16 -28.91 28.58
C THR A 29 23.08 -27.96 29.09
N ILE A 30 21.96 -27.84 28.37
CA ILE A 30 20.81 -26.99 28.73
C ILE A 30 19.66 -27.89 29.17
N LYS A 31 18.99 -27.52 30.26
CA LYS A 31 17.75 -28.19 30.69
C LYS A 31 16.54 -27.59 29.97
N LEU A 32 15.89 -28.39 29.13
CA LEU A 32 14.65 -28.02 28.44
C LEU A 32 13.46 -28.05 29.40
N THR A 33 12.48 -27.17 29.19
CA THR A 33 11.15 -27.29 29.81
C THR A 33 10.35 -28.42 29.16
N ASP A 34 9.27 -28.89 29.81
CA ASP A 34 8.47 -30.00 29.29
C ASP A 34 7.93 -29.72 27.87
N ARG A 35 7.48 -28.50 27.60
CA ARG A 35 7.02 -28.08 26.26
C ARG A 35 8.16 -27.94 25.24
N GLU A 36 9.35 -27.50 25.67
CA GLU A 36 10.52 -27.43 24.78
C GLU A 36 11.08 -28.83 24.46
N ALA A 37 11.01 -29.76 25.41
CA ALA A 37 11.35 -31.16 25.18
C ALA A 37 10.35 -31.80 24.20
N GLN A 38 9.05 -31.53 24.37
CA GLN A 38 8.01 -31.96 23.42
C GLN A 38 8.24 -31.40 22.01
N LEU A 39 8.61 -30.11 21.91
CA LEU A 39 8.99 -29.48 20.64
C LEU A 39 10.21 -30.15 20.00
N ARG A 40 11.27 -30.38 20.79
CA ARG A 40 12.47 -31.08 20.32
C ARG A 40 12.12 -32.46 19.76
N ASP A 41 11.36 -33.26 20.51
CA ASP A 41 11.03 -34.62 20.12
C ASP A 41 10.24 -34.65 18.79
N LEU A 42 9.28 -33.73 18.64
CA LEU A 42 8.57 -33.53 17.38
C LEU A 42 9.52 -33.19 16.22
N LEU A 43 10.41 -32.23 16.42
CA LEU A 43 11.34 -31.79 15.37
C LEU A 43 12.32 -32.90 14.96
N LEU A 44 12.80 -33.69 15.91
CA LEU A 44 13.68 -34.82 15.63
C LEU A 44 12.97 -35.96 14.89
N ASP A 45 11.71 -36.25 15.23
CA ASP A 45 10.94 -37.26 14.53
C ASP A 45 10.58 -36.82 13.10
N VAL A 46 10.31 -35.53 12.88
CA VAL A 46 10.16 -34.94 11.54
C VAL A 46 11.45 -35.04 10.74
N ALA A 47 12.61 -34.72 11.35
CA ALA A 47 13.90 -34.90 10.69
C ALA A 47 14.14 -36.36 10.28
N ARG A 48 13.83 -37.32 11.16
CA ARG A 48 13.93 -38.76 10.87
C ARG A 48 13.01 -39.17 9.72
N TYR A 49 11.76 -38.70 9.72
CA TYR A 49 10.81 -38.96 8.63
C TYR A 49 11.36 -38.51 7.27
N ILE A 50 12.00 -37.34 7.22
CA ILE A 50 12.60 -36.82 5.99
C ILE A 50 13.86 -37.61 5.63
N ASP A 51 14.73 -37.94 6.58
CA ASP A 51 15.93 -38.76 6.31
C ASP A 51 15.55 -40.16 5.78
N GLU A 52 14.49 -40.76 6.30
CA GLU A 52 13.95 -42.06 5.85
C GLU A 52 13.38 -42.02 4.43
N SER A 53 12.88 -40.86 3.99
CA SER A 53 12.40 -40.69 2.61
C SER A 53 13.51 -40.80 1.55
N LYS A 54 14.79 -40.65 1.95
CA LYS A 54 15.99 -40.61 1.07
C LYS A 54 15.93 -39.58 -0.06
N GLU A 55 15.08 -38.57 0.06
CA GLU A 55 15.00 -37.47 -0.91
C GLU A 55 16.26 -36.59 -0.89
N ILE A 56 16.93 -36.49 0.28
CA ILE A 56 18.14 -35.69 0.49
C ILE A 56 19.32 -36.62 0.78
N LYS A 57 20.49 -36.32 0.19
CA LYS A 57 21.71 -37.15 0.33
C LYS A 57 22.38 -37.01 1.70
N ASP A 58 22.30 -35.81 2.28
CA ASP A 58 22.91 -35.47 3.56
C ASP A 58 21.88 -35.54 4.68
N GLN A 59 22.31 -35.98 5.86
CA GLN A 59 21.45 -36.14 7.04
C GLN A 59 21.00 -34.77 7.59
N ILE A 60 19.74 -34.67 8.00
CA ILE A 60 19.19 -33.44 8.58
C ILE A 60 19.69 -33.25 10.01
N GLU A 61 20.39 -32.14 10.23
CA GLU A 61 20.81 -31.68 11.55
C GLU A 61 20.04 -30.42 11.96
N LEU A 62 19.42 -30.49 13.14
CA LEU A 62 18.64 -29.40 13.70
C LEU A 62 19.32 -28.81 14.93
N ARG A 63 19.33 -27.48 15.00
CA ARG A 63 19.92 -26.73 16.12
C ARG A 63 18.98 -25.62 16.56
N PHE A 64 18.81 -25.42 17.87
CA PHE A 64 18.31 -24.13 18.34
C PHE A 64 19.45 -23.12 18.34
N ALA A 65 19.20 -21.92 17.80
CA ALA A 65 20.26 -20.96 17.52
C ALA A 65 20.08 -19.64 18.27
N GLY A 66 21.20 -18.95 18.48
CA GLY A 66 21.21 -17.52 18.78
C GLY A 66 20.65 -17.13 20.14
N GLY A 67 19.68 -16.22 20.14
CA GLY A 67 19.22 -15.51 21.33
C GLY A 67 18.63 -16.43 22.39
N TRP A 68 17.94 -17.50 21.97
CA TRP A 68 17.36 -18.48 22.90
C TRP A 68 18.43 -19.22 23.69
N VAL A 69 19.51 -19.67 23.03
CA VAL A 69 20.61 -20.41 23.69
C VAL A 69 21.27 -19.53 24.75
N ARG A 70 21.57 -18.28 24.39
CA ARG A 70 22.10 -17.27 25.32
C ARG A 70 21.18 -17.04 26.50
N ASP A 71 19.91 -16.76 26.25
CA ASP A 71 18.96 -16.40 27.30
C ASP A 71 18.74 -17.58 28.26
N LYS A 72 18.69 -18.81 27.74
CA LYS A 72 18.64 -20.03 28.58
C LYS A 72 19.86 -20.20 29.47
N LEU A 73 21.07 -19.99 28.94
CA LEU A 73 22.31 -20.07 29.73
C LEU A 73 22.38 -18.99 30.82
N LEU A 74 21.75 -17.83 30.61
CA LEU A 74 21.63 -16.74 31.57
C LEU A 74 20.44 -16.89 32.54
N GLY A 75 19.62 -17.93 32.40
CA GLY A 75 18.41 -18.12 33.21
C GLY A 75 17.28 -17.14 32.89
N ILE A 76 17.31 -16.52 31.71
CA ILE A 76 16.28 -15.61 31.19
C ILE A 76 15.27 -16.44 30.39
N GLN A 77 13.97 -16.21 30.61
CA GLN A 77 12.94 -16.87 29.81
C GLN A 77 12.90 -16.27 28.39
N SER A 78 12.93 -17.13 27.38
CA SER A 78 12.69 -16.79 25.98
C SER A 78 11.46 -17.57 25.48
N HIS A 79 10.60 -16.90 24.72
CA HIS A 79 9.41 -17.50 24.11
C HIS A 79 9.55 -17.70 22.59
N ASP A 80 10.68 -17.26 22.04
CA ASP A 80 11.01 -17.29 20.61
C ASP A 80 12.25 -18.18 20.40
N ILE A 81 12.16 -19.10 19.43
CA ILE A 81 13.18 -20.12 19.14
C ILE A 81 13.50 -20.15 17.64
N ASP A 82 14.73 -19.77 17.30
CA ASP A 82 15.29 -19.97 15.97
C ASP A 82 15.76 -21.43 15.81
N THR A 83 15.13 -22.19 14.92
CA THR A 83 15.53 -23.55 14.54
C THR A 83 16.33 -23.54 13.25
N ALA A 84 17.65 -23.73 13.36
CA ALA A 84 18.59 -23.75 12.26
C ALA A 84 18.72 -25.16 11.63
N ILE A 85 18.66 -25.21 10.30
CA ILE A 85 18.63 -26.43 9.48
C ILE A 85 19.80 -26.42 8.48
N ASN A 86 20.52 -27.53 8.34
CA ASN A 86 21.74 -27.61 7.55
C ASN A 86 21.52 -27.74 6.02
N VAL A 87 20.59 -28.59 5.57
CA VAL A 87 20.55 -29.06 4.17
C VAL A 87 19.31 -28.61 3.37
N MET A 88 18.36 -27.93 4.01
CA MET A 88 17.12 -27.51 3.36
C MET A 88 16.62 -26.16 3.88
N THR A 89 15.71 -25.51 3.14
CA THR A 89 15.10 -24.24 3.57
C THR A 89 14.08 -24.48 4.69
N GLY A 90 13.87 -23.46 5.52
CA GLY A 90 12.86 -23.50 6.59
C GLY A 90 11.45 -23.78 6.04
N TYR A 91 11.15 -23.28 4.84
CA TYR A 91 9.89 -23.55 4.16
C TYR A 91 9.71 -25.03 3.80
N SER A 92 10.70 -25.64 3.13
CA SER A 92 10.63 -27.06 2.76
C SER A 92 10.49 -27.96 3.99
N PHE A 93 11.21 -27.64 5.08
CA PHE A 93 11.07 -28.37 6.34
C PHE A 93 9.66 -28.23 6.93
N SER A 94 9.08 -27.02 6.93
CA SER A 94 7.73 -26.77 7.46
C SER A 94 6.64 -27.52 6.67
N MET A 95 6.81 -27.68 5.36
CA MET A 95 5.88 -28.45 4.52
C MET A 95 5.96 -29.95 4.82
N LYS A 96 7.17 -30.49 4.97
CA LYS A 96 7.38 -31.89 5.38
C LYS A 96 6.88 -32.16 6.80
N MET A 97 7.01 -31.18 7.71
CA MET A 97 6.40 -31.25 9.04
C MET A 97 4.87 -31.33 8.95
N LYS A 98 4.23 -30.54 8.07
CA LYS A 98 2.78 -30.61 7.86
C LYS A 98 2.34 -31.97 7.30
N GLU A 99 3.12 -32.54 6.41
CA GLU A 99 2.91 -33.89 5.87
C GLU A 99 3.02 -34.96 6.98
N TYR A 100 4.07 -34.91 7.81
CA TYR A 100 4.26 -35.79 8.95
C TYR A 100 3.08 -35.75 9.94
N LEU A 101 2.54 -34.55 10.17
CA LEU A 101 1.42 -34.29 11.07
C LEU A 101 0.04 -34.57 10.45
N SER A 102 -0.04 -34.87 9.16
CA SER A 102 -1.29 -35.27 8.50
C SER A 102 -1.71 -36.70 8.86
N ASN A 103 -0.82 -37.47 9.51
CA ASN A 103 -1.12 -38.78 10.07
C ASN A 103 -1.57 -38.66 11.55
N ASP A 104 -2.80 -39.09 11.83
CA ASP A 104 -3.42 -39.06 13.16
C ASP A 104 -2.62 -39.83 14.24
N GLU A 105 -1.82 -40.84 13.86
CA GLU A 105 -0.97 -41.57 14.81
C GLU A 105 0.21 -40.72 15.30
N ASN A 106 0.81 -39.91 14.41
CA ASN A 106 1.91 -39.02 14.76
C ASN A 106 1.44 -37.86 15.63
N MET A 107 0.24 -37.33 15.37
CA MET A 107 -0.39 -36.31 16.20
C MET A 107 -0.63 -36.80 17.64
N LYS A 108 -1.09 -38.06 17.80
CA LYS A 108 -1.27 -38.69 19.10
C LYS A 108 0.05 -38.97 19.81
N LYS A 109 1.08 -39.41 19.08
CA LYS A 109 2.42 -39.67 19.62
C LYS A 109 3.00 -38.44 20.34
N HIS A 110 2.82 -37.26 19.75
CA HIS A 110 3.30 -36.01 20.33
C HIS A 110 2.27 -35.29 21.20
N SER A 111 1.13 -35.91 21.55
CA SER A 111 0.08 -35.31 22.39
C SER A 111 -0.34 -33.91 21.94
N ILE A 112 -0.56 -33.73 20.64
CA ILE A 112 -0.85 -32.42 20.04
C ILE A 112 -2.35 -32.13 20.12
N GLU A 113 -2.73 -31.02 20.76
CA GLU A 113 -4.12 -30.56 20.79
C GLU A 113 -4.45 -29.63 19.59
N ALA A 114 -5.74 -29.46 19.27
CA ALA A 114 -6.18 -28.68 18.10
C ALA A 114 -5.72 -27.20 18.10
N ASN A 115 -5.33 -26.65 19.26
CA ASN A 115 -4.83 -25.28 19.42
C ASN A 115 -3.30 -25.19 19.58
N ASP A 116 -2.58 -26.31 19.61
CA ASP A 116 -1.13 -26.33 19.87
C ASP A 116 -0.30 -25.99 18.63
N ILE A 117 -0.86 -26.10 17.42
CA ILE A 117 -0.20 -25.76 16.16
C ILE A 117 -0.94 -24.58 15.53
N GLY A 118 -0.26 -23.44 15.42
CA GLY A 118 -0.76 -22.27 14.71
C GLY A 118 -0.89 -22.53 13.21
N ASN A 119 -1.76 -21.79 12.53
CA ASN A 119 -1.92 -21.90 11.08
C ASN A 119 -0.57 -21.66 10.38
N LEU A 120 -0.01 -22.70 9.75
CA LEU A 120 1.14 -22.64 8.85
C LEU A 120 0.73 -21.86 7.58
N HIS A 121 0.64 -20.54 7.66
CA HIS A 121 0.45 -19.66 6.51
C HIS A 121 1.79 -19.01 6.13
N LYS A 122 1.99 -18.88 4.81
CA LYS A 122 3.11 -18.16 4.19
C LYS A 122 3.17 -16.73 4.74
N ILE A 123 4.14 -16.43 5.60
CA ILE A 123 4.54 -15.03 5.81
C ILE A 123 5.37 -14.67 4.57
N ALA A 124 4.74 -13.98 3.63
CA ALA A 124 5.44 -13.45 2.46
C ALA A 124 6.67 -12.67 2.93
N ALA A 125 7.82 -12.93 2.30
CA ALA A 125 9.08 -12.25 2.57
C ALA A 125 8.83 -10.75 2.74
N ASN A 126 9.01 -10.24 3.97
CA ASN A 126 8.81 -8.83 4.24
C ASN A 126 9.95 -8.05 3.56
N PRO A 127 9.69 -7.27 2.49
CA PRO A 127 10.75 -6.66 1.68
C PRO A 127 11.62 -5.68 2.47
N GLU A 128 11.14 -5.20 3.62
CA GLU A 128 11.86 -4.28 4.51
C GLU A 128 12.71 -4.97 5.59
N LYS A 129 12.43 -6.25 5.91
CA LYS A 129 13.18 -6.98 6.96
C LYS A 129 14.27 -7.87 6.39
N SER A 130 14.03 -8.57 5.28
CA SER A 130 15.03 -9.38 4.57
C SER A 130 14.51 -9.79 3.18
N LYS A 131 15.20 -9.37 2.11
CA LYS A 131 14.84 -9.70 0.72
C LYS A 131 15.18 -11.13 0.26
N HIS A 132 15.83 -11.94 1.11
CA HIS A 132 16.34 -13.28 0.75
C HIS A 132 16.20 -14.34 1.86
N LEU A 133 15.28 -14.15 2.82
CA LEU A 133 15.05 -15.10 3.89
C LEU A 133 13.65 -15.71 3.74
N GLU A 134 13.61 -16.95 3.26
CA GLU A 134 12.44 -17.82 3.39
C GLU A 134 12.35 -18.33 4.84
N THR A 135 12.04 -17.42 5.77
CA THR A 135 11.79 -17.78 7.17
C THR A 135 10.33 -18.08 7.37
N VAL A 136 10.04 -19.24 7.95
CA VAL A 136 8.68 -19.60 8.38
C VAL A 136 8.60 -19.44 9.89
N THR A 137 7.82 -18.46 10.33
CA THR A 137 7.44 -18.28 11.74
C THR A 137 6.11 -19.00 11.98
N THR A 138 6.07 -19.91 12.94
CA THR A 138 4.84 -20.58 13.36
C THR A 138 4.81 -20.75 14.88
N LYS A 139 3.61 -20.84 15.46
CA LYS A 139 3.45 -21.11 16.89
C LYS A 139 3.25 -22.61 17.11
N ILE A 140 4.15 -23.25 17.86
CA ILE A 140 4.10 -24.69 18.17
C ILE A 140 4.16 -24.86 19.69
N PHE A 141 3.20 -25.55 20.28
CA PHE A 141 3.06 -25.72 21.74
C PHE A 141 3.05 -24.39 22.52
N GLY A 142 2.50 -23.33 21.90
CA GLY A 142 2.49 -21.98 22.46
C GLY A 142 3.82 -21.21 22.34
N ILE A 143 4.86 -21.81 21.77
CA ILE A 143 6.19 -21.24 21.55
C ILE A 143 6.26 -20.68 20.12
N ASP A 144 6.81 -19.47 19.94
CA ASP A 144 7.07 -18.93 18.62
C ASP A 144 8.36 -19.58 18.06
N VAL A 145 8.26 -20.24 16.91
CA VAL A 145 9.34 -21.01 16.29
C VAL A 145 9.62 -20.51 14.89
N ASP A 146 10.86 -20.09 14.65
CA ASP A 146 11.37 -19.60 13.37
C ASP A 146 12.27 -20.65 12.72
N PHE A 147 11.88 -21.18 11.56
CA PHE A 147 12.73 -22.09 10.79
C PHE A 147 13.68 -21.31 9.88
N VAL A 148 14.98 -21.48 10.10
CA VAL A 148 16.06 -20.79 9.36
C VAL A 148 17.04 -21.81 8.77
N ASN A 149 17.54 -21.57 7.57
CA ASN A 149 18.63 -22.39 7.03
C ASN A 149 20.00 -21.81 7.40
N LEU A 150 20.97 -22.69 7.64
CA LEU A 150 22.37 -22.32 7.80
C LEU A 150 22.89 -21.74 6.49
N ARG A 151 23.59 -20.62 6.59
CA ARG A 151 24.05 -19.92 5.38
C ARG A 151 25.42 -19.30 5.55
N ARG A 152 26.11 -19.24 4.41
CA ARG A 152 27.31 -18.45 4.19
C ARG A 152 26.94 -17.19 3.42
N GLU A 153 27.54 -16.08 3.81
CA GLU A 153 27.29 -14.77 3.21
C GLU A 153 28.59 -14.23 2.61
N THR A 154 28.52 -13.74 1.37
CA THR A 154 29.62 -13.01 0.72
C THR A 154 29.17 -11.58 0.45
N TYR A 155 29.88 -10.60 1.01
CA TYR A 155 29.58 -9.16 0.88
C TYR A 155 30.41 -8.54 -0.26
N SER A 156 29.81 -7.63 -1.03
CA SER A 156 30.55 -6.79 -1.99
C SER A 156 30.73 -5.38 -1.43
N GLU A 157 31.78 -4.66 -1.85
CA GLU A 157 32.12 -3.34 -1.31
C GLU A 157 30.96 -2.32 -1.45
N ASP A 158 30.20 -2.42 -2.55
CA ASP A 158 29.13 -1.49 -2.93
C ASP A 158 27.70 -1.92 -2.48
N SER A 159 27.49 -3.16 -2.02
CA SER A 159 26.16 -3.68 -1.66
C SER A 159 26.10 -4.17 -0.23
N ARG A 160 25.06 -3.75 0.49
CA ARG A 160 24.71 -4.29 1.81
C ARG A 160 24.20 -5.73 1.76
N ASN A 161 23.58 -6.13 0.64
CA ASN A 161 22.94 -7.43 0.54
C ASN A 161 23.99 -8.47 0.12
N PRO A 162 24.34 -9.44 0.99
CA PRO A 162 25.28 -10.47 0.62
C PRO A 162 24.65 -11.47 -0.35
N GLN A 163 25.48 -12.12 -1.17
CA GLN A 163 25.08 -13.36 -1.83
C GLN A 163 25.04 -14.49 -0.80
N MET A 164 23.97 -15.29 -0.83
CA MET A 164 23.69 -16.32 0.18
C MET A 164 23.85 -17.71 -0.42
N GLU A 165 24.62 -18.56 0.24
CA GLU A 165 24.78 -19.98 -0.08
C GLU A 165 24.52 -20.83 1.16
N PHE A 166 24.18 -22.11 0.99
CA PHE A 166 24.10 -23.03 2.13
C PHE A 166 25.49 -23.15 2.78
N GLY A 167 25.53 -22.99 4.10
CA GLY A 167 26.76 -22.96 4.88
C GLY A 167 26.73 -23.91 6.06
N THR A 168 27.91 -24.13 6.64
CA THR A 168 28.06 -24.91 7.89
C THR A 168 27.64 -24.09 9.12
N ALA A 169 27.43 -24.76 10.26
CA ALA A 169 27.11 -24.07 11.52
C ALA A 169 28.24 -23.11 11.96
N GLU A 170 29.50 -23.45 11.67
CA GLU A 170 30.65 -22.60 11.91
C GLU A 170 30.64 -21.34 11.02
N GLU A 171 30.39 -21.50 9.72
CA GLU A 171 30.26 -20.36 8.80
C GLU A 171 29.08 -19.45 9.17
N ASP A 172 27.95 -20.03 9.61
CA ASP A 172 26.81 -19.27 10.11
C ASP A 172 27.11 -18.55 11.43
N ALA A 173 27.90 -19.16 12.33
CA ALA A 173 28.34 -18.54 13.57
C ALA A 173 29.22 -17.30 13.29
N LEU A 174 30.19 -17.42 12.39
CA LEU A 174 31.18 -16.38 12.11
C LEU A 174 30.55 -15.12 11.49
N ARG A 175 29.46 -15.26 10.73
CA ARG A 175 28.73 -14.11 10.16
C ARG A 175 27.78 -13.42 11.13
N ARG A 176 27.61 -13.87 12.38
CA ARG A 176 26.67 -13.26 13.34
C ARG A 176 27.24 -12.00 13.96
N ASP A 177 26.37 -11.27 14.67
CA ASP A 177 26.70 -9.96 15.24
C ASP A 177 27.64 -10.05 16.45
N ALA A 178 27.38 -10.97 17.39
CA ALA A 178 28.16 -11.16 18.60
C ALA A 178 28.41 -12.65 18.88
N THR A 179 29.55 -12.97 19.49
CA THR A 179 29.96 -14.33 19.89
C THR A 179 28.90 -15.00 20.78
N ILE A 180 28.36 -14.24 21.74
CA ILE A 180 27.28 -14.72 22.64
C ILE A 180 25.96 -15.05 21.91
N ASN A 181 25.75 -14.54 20.68
CA ASN A 181 24.59 -14.83 19.83
C ASN A 181 24.92 -15.82 18.72
N ALA A 182 26.16 -16.32 18.68
CA ALA A 182 26.66 -17.30 17.72
C ALA A 182 26.74 -18.71 18.32
N LEU A 183 25.97 -18.96 19.37
CA LEU A 183 25.85 -20.25 20.04
C LEU A 183 24.72 -21.07 19.41
N PHE A 184 24.95 -22.38 19.32
CA PHE A 184 23.95 -23.35 18.88
C PHE A 184 23.73 -24.41 19.97
N TYR A 185 22.50 -24.89 20.09
CA TYR A 185 22.16 -26.06 20.88
C TYR A 185 21.73 -27.17 19.94
N ASN A 186 22.55 -28.22 19.83
CA ASN A 186 22.31 -29.30 18.90
C ASN A 186 21.23 -30.24 19.46
N LEU A 187 20.11 -30.35 18.76
CA LEU A 187 18.95 -31.13 19.21
C LEU A 187 19.23 -32.64 19.23
N HIS A 188 20.18 -33.10 18.43
CA HIS A 188 20.55 -34.51 18.33
C HIS A 188 21.47 -34.95 19.47
N THR A 189 22.37 -34.07 19.93
CA THR A 189 23.40 -34.41 20.92
C THR A 189 23.16 -33.83 22.31
N ASP A 190 22.21 -32.90 22.45
CA ASP A 190 21.94 -32.15 23.69
C ASP A 190 23.13 -31.30 24.20
N VAL A 191 24.03 -30.92 23.30
CA VAL A 191 25.22 -30.14 23.62
C VAL A 191 25.14 -28.74 23.01
N VAL A 192 25.62 -27.75 23.77
CA VAL A 192 25.86 -26.40 23.25
C VAL A 192 27.16 -26.39 22.43
N GLU A 193 27.04 -26.03 21.16
CA GLU A 193 28.14 -25.85 20.23
C GLU A 193 28.55 -24.36 20.22
N ASP A 194 29.83 -24.10 20.52
CA ASP A 194 30.42 -22.77 20.51
C ASP A 194 31.66 -22.75 19.60
N PHE A 195 31.48 -22.16 18.41
CA PHE A 195 32.54 -22.04 17.40
C PHE A 195 33.36 -20.74 17.54
N THR A 196 32.88 -19.77 18.33
CA THR A 196 33.41 -18.40 18.33
C THR A 196 33.94 -17.94 19.70
N GLY A 197 33.77 -18.75 20.74
CA GLY A 197 34.16 -18.43 22.11
C GLY A 197 33.10 -17.68 22.91
N GLY A 198 31.84 -17.71 22.47
CA GLY A 198 30.72 -17.02 23.11
C GLY A 198 30.47 -17.45 24.56
N LEU A 199 30.75 -18.70 24.95
CA LEU A 199 30.61 -19.16 26.35
C LEU A 199 31.63 -18.48 27.27
N LYS A 200 32.86 -18.25 26.78
CA LYS A 200 33.91 -17.56 27.54
C LYS A 200 33.56 -16.08 27.69
N ASP A 201 33.12 -15.44 26.61
CA ASP A 201 32.72 -14.04 26.62
C ASP A 201 31.49 -13.81 27.51
N MET A 202 30.55 -14.76 27.53
CA MET A 202 29.39 -14.71 28.44
C MET A 202 29.82 -14.79 29.92
N GLY A 203 30.76 -15.68 30.26
CA GLY A 203 31.34 -15.75 31.61
C GLY A 203 32.09 -14.48 32.00
N ALA A 204 32.79 -13.85 31.05
CA ALA A 204 33.48 -12.57 31.23
C ALA A 204 32.54 -11.33 31.17
N LYS A 205 31.27 -11.51 30.80
CA LYS A 205 30.29 -10.43 30.54
C LYS A 205 30.73 -9.45 29.46
N HIS A 206 31.32 -9.98 28.38
CA HIS A 206 31.79 -9.22 27.23
C HIS A 206 30.90 -9.43 26.00
N ILE A 207 30.72 -8.37 25.21
CA ILE A 207 30.12 -8.39 23.88
C ILE A 207 31.24 -8.21 22.86
N ARG A 208 31.53 -9.26 22.10
CA ARG A 208 32.59 -9.30 21.08
C ARG A 208 32.04 -9.79 19.75
N THR A 209 32.58 -9.32 18.63
CA THR A 209 32.25 -9.83 17.29
C THR A 209 32.97 -11.16 17.01
N PRO A 210 32.37 -12.11 16.28
CA PRO A 210 33.03 -13.38 15.94
C PRO A 210 34.28 -13.23 15.07
N LEU A 211 34.24 -12.28 14.13
CA LEU A 211 35.35 -11.91 13.24
C LEU A 211 35.93 -10.56 13.67
N ASP A 212 36.95 -10.11 12.92
CA ASP A 212 37.51 -8.77 13.08
C ASP A 212 36.38 -7.71 13.13
N PRO A 213 36.35 -6.85 14.17
CA PRO A 213 35.27 -5.89 14.35
C PRO A 213 35.12 -4.92 13.19
N HIS A 214 36.24 -4.47 12.59
CA HIS A 214 36.21 -3.53 11.47
C HIS A 214 35.58 -4.17 10.24
N THR A 215 35.98 -5.39 9.86
CA THR A 215 35.31 -6.13 8.78
C THR A 215 33.83 -6.34 9.08
N THR A 216 33.51 -6.79 10.30
CA THR A 216 32.14 -7.07 10.74
C THR A 216 31.22 -5.85 10.62
N PHE A 217 31.71 -4.66 10.99
CA PHE A 217 30.93 -3.43 10.89
C PHE A 217 30.89 -2.84 9.48
N MET A 218 31.90 -3.10 8.63
CA MET A 218 31.87 -2.67 7.23
C MET A 218 30.91 -3.49 6.37
N ASP A 219 30.74 -4.77 6.70
CA ASP A 219 29.79 -5.70 6.08
C ASP A 219 28.34 -5.34 6.43
N ASP A 220 28.02 -5.18 7.73
CA ASP A 220 26.73 -4.67 8.19
C ASP A 220 26.88 -3.65 9.34
N PRO A 221 26.94 -2.35 9.02
CA PRO A 221 27.12 -1.30 10.02
C PRO A 221 26.03 -1.24 11.09
N LEU A 222 24.85 -1.82 10.85
CA LEU A 222 23.80 -1.89 11.86
C LEU A 222 24.22 -2.69 13.10
N ARG A 223 25.21 -3.59 12.96
CA ARG A 223 25.75 -4.38 14.08
C ARG A 223 26.31 -3.49 15.19
N VAL A 224 26.81 -2.30 14.89
CA VAL A 224 27.23 -1.30 15.89
C VAL A 224 26.09 -1.01 16.86
N LEU A 225 24.91 -0.64 16.33
CA LEU A 225 23.73 -0.35 17.15
C LEU A 225 23.23 -1.61 17.88
N ARG A 226 23.26 -2.78 17.23
CA ARG A 226 22.84 -4.04 17.87
C ARG A 226 23.73 -4.40 19.07
N LEU A 227 25.05 -4.23 18.96
CA LEU A 227 26.00 -4.51 20.05
C LEU A 227 25.76 -3.57 21.24
N ILE A 228 25.51 -2.28 20.99
CA ILE A 228 25.12 -1.31 22.04
C ILE A 228 23.84 -1.78 22.75
N ARG A 229 22.84 -2.23 21.98
CA ARG A 229 21.60 -2.77 22.53
C ARG A 229 21.82 -4.03 23.38
N PHE A 230 22.68 -4.95 22.94
CA PHE A 230 22.97 -6.15 23.73
C PHE A 230 23.75 -5.82 25.01
N ALA A 231 24.72 -4.92 24.93
CA ALA A 231 25.48 -4.44 26.08
C ALA A 231 24.56 -3.83 27.13
N SER A 232 23.62 -2.95 26.73
CA SER A 232 22.68 -2.33 27.65
C SER A 232 21.58 -3.26 28.16
N ARG A 233 21.10 -4.19 27.33
CA ARG A 233 20.09 -5.20 27.74
C ARG A 233 20.65 -6.17 28.79
N LEU A 234 21.89 -6.63 28.61
CA LEU A 234 22.50 -7.66 29.45
C LEU A 234 23.35 -7.08 30.59
N GLY A 235 23.65 -5.77 30.55
CA GLY A 235 24.59 -5.14 31.48
C GLY A 235 26.04 -5.59 31.24
N PHE A 236 26.38 -5.95 30.01
CA PHE A 236 27.70 -6.41 29.59
C PHE A 236 28.54 -5.25 29.07
N ARG A 237 29.86 -5.43 28.98
CA ARG A 237 30.78 -4.46 28.37
C ARG A 237 31.07 -4.84 26.92
N ILE A 238 31.24 -3.85 26.04
CA ILE A 238 31.71 -4.10 24.68
C ILE A 238 33.23 -4.28 24.76
N ASP A 239 33.75 -5.24 24.02
CA ASP A 239 35.18 -5.50 23.90
C ASP A 239 35.96 -4.29 23.35
N GLU A 240 37.20 -4.08 23.81
CA GLU A 240 38.00 -2.88 23.49
C GLU A 240 38.25 -2.72 21.98
N ASP A 241 38.59 -3.79 21.27
CA ASP A 241 38.84 -3.74 19.82
C ASP A 241 37.56 -3.39 19.07
N SER A 242 36.41 -3.90 19.55
CA SER A 242 35.10 -3.55 19.02
C SER A 242 34.76 -2.07 19.26
N GLU A 243 35.05 -1.51 20.45
CA GLU A 243 34.82 -0.09 20.74
C GLU A 243 35.69 0.84 19.90
N VAL A 244 36.96 0.49 19.70
CA VAL A 244 37.88 1.23 18.83
C VAL A 244 37.34 1.29 17.41
N SER A 245 36.91 0.15 16.87
CA SER A 245 36.35 0.05 15.52
C SER A 245 35.01 0.80 15.37
N MET A 246 34.11 0.72 16.38
CA MET A 246 32.86 1.50 16.38
C MET A 246 33.09 3.02 16.40
N SER A 247 34.21 3.46 16.97
CA SER A 247 34.60 4.87 17.05
C SER A 247 35.31 5.37 15.79
N ASP A 248 35.63 4.48 14.84
CA ASP A 248 36.26 4.84 13.58
C ASP A 248 35.30 5.63 12.67
N ARG A 249 35.82 6.69 12.06
CA ARG A 249 35.12 7.51 11.06
C ARG A 249 34.64 6.69 9.87
N SER A 250 35.41 5.67 9.44
CA SER A 250 35.04 4.80 8.31
C SER A 250 33.74 4.04 8.61
N VAL A 251 33.65 3.43 9.79
CA VAL A 251 32.50 2.67 10.26
C VAL A 251 31.29 3.59 10.51
N GLN A 252 31.51 4.75 11.11
CA GLN A 252 30.45 5.76 11.29
C GLN A 252 29.88 6.21 9.94
N HIS A 253 30.75 6.49 8.96
CA HIS A 253 30.32 6.86 7.62
C HIS A 253 29.56 5.72 6.91
N ALA A 254 30.02 4.47 7.06
CA ALA A 254 29.31 3.31 6.54
C ALA A 254 27.92 3.17 7.19
N LEU A 255 27.79 3.44 8.50
CA LEU A 255 26.49 3.47 9.21
C LEU A 255 25.58 4.59 8.69
N GLU A 256 26.12 5.75 8.30
CA GLU A 256 25.35 6.85 7.71
C GLU A 256 24.83 6.51 6.30
N VAL A 257 25.68 5.91 5.47
CA VAL A 257 25.40 5.71 4.04
C VAL A 257 24.68 4.39 3.75
N LYS A 258 25.12 3.27 4.34
CA LYS A 258 24.61 1.92 4.01
C LYS A 258 23.31 1.57 4.74
N ILE A 259 22.98 2.26 5.84
CA ILE A 259 21.85 1.91 6.71
C ILE A 259 20.72 2.94 6.60
N SER A 260 19.49 2.46 6.33
CA SER A 260 18.31 3.31 6.32
C SER A 260 17.98 3.84 7.72
N ARG A 261 17.39 5.03 7.79
CA ARG A 261 17.08 5.71 9.05
C ARG A 261 15.98 5.01 9.84
N GLU A 262 15.08 4.29 9.16
CA GLU A 262 14.05 3.46 9.77
C GLU A 262 14.68 2.36 10.62
N ARG A 263 15.75 1.70 10.12
CA ARG A 263 16.43 0.64 10.87
C ARG A 263 17.22 1.18 12.06
N VAL A 264 17.79 2.38 11.95
CA VAL A 264 18.40 3.10 13.07
C VAL A 264 17.35 3.39 14.14
N GLY A 265 16.18 3.91 13.74
CA GLY A 265 15.05 4.18 14.63
C GLY A 265 14.57 2.94 15.38
N VAL A 266 14.43 1.79 14.70
CA VAL A 266 14.01 0.53 15.33
C VAL A 266 15.02 0.03 16.37
N GLU A 267 16.32 0.09 16.10
CA GLU A 267 17.32 -0.33 17.09
C GLU A 267 17.37 0.64 18.27
N LEU A 268 17.27 1.95 18.03
CA LEU A 268 17.18 2.97 19.09
C LEU A 268 15.94 2.76 19.98
N GLU A 269 14.77 2.51 19.37
CA GLU A 269 13.53 2.24 20.10
C GLU A 269 13.70 1.04 21.04
N LYS A 270 14.30 -0.06 20.55
CA LYS A 270 14.57 -1.25 21.37
C LYS A 270 15.57 -0.97 22.51
N MET A 271 16.57 -0.11 22.30
CA MET A 271 17.49 0.32 23.34
C MET A 271 16.79 1.11 24.44
N LEU A 272 15.93 2.06 24.06
CA LEU A 272 15.28 2.97 25.00
C LEU A 272 14.08 2.35 25.72
N LYS A 273 13.43 1.34 25.14
CA LYS A 273 12.45 0.48 25.82
C LYS A 273 13.11 -0.64 26.64
N GLY A 274 14.41 -0.85 26.48
CA GLY A 274 15.16 -1.88 27.18
C GLY A 274 15.30 -1.62 28.69
N PRO A 275 15.91 -2.55 29.45
CA PRO A 275 16.04 -2.43 30.90
C PRO A 275 16.97 -1.28 31.33
N ASN A 276 18.00 -0.95 30.53
CA ASN A 276 19.01 0.07 30.86
C ASN A 276 19.20 1.11 29.72
N PRO A 277 18.22 2.03 29.54
CA PRO A 277 18.31 3.09 28.53
C PRO A 277 19.46 4.07 28.81
N ARG A 278 19.76 4.37 30.09
CA ARG A 278 20.90 5.22 30.50
C ARG A 278 22.22 4.70 29.92
N GLN A 279 22.50 3.41 30.11
CA GLN A 279 23.73 2.80 29.60
C GLN A 279 23.78 2.84 28.06
N SER A 280 22.65 2.72 27.38
CA SER A 280 22.61 2.83 25.92
C SER A 280 23.05 4.23 25.44
N LEU A 281 22.51 5.28 26.06
CA LEU A 281 22.88 6.66 25.73
C LEU A 281 24.34 6.97 26.12
N GLU A 282 24.81 6.48 27.26
CA GLU A 282 26.20 6.60 27.70
C GLU A 282 27.19 5.97 26.70
N ILE A 283 26.87 4.78 26.16
CA ILE A 283 27.71 4.14 25.15
C ILE A 283 27.70 4.95 23.85
N ILE A 284 26.54 5.46 23.41
CA ILE A 284 26.43 6.32 22.22
C ILE A 284 27.28 7.59 22.38
N ASP A 285 27.22 8.23 23.55
CA ASP A 285 28.00 9.42 23.92
C ASP A 285 29.51 9.12 23.89
N ARG A 286 29.93 8.05 24.58
CA ARG A 286 31.33 7.62 24.69
C ARG A 286 31.95 7.27 23.33
N LEU A 287 31.19 6.59 22.46
CA LEU A 287 31.62 6.21 21.10
C LEU A 287 31.45 7.35 20.07
N ARG A 288 30.99 8.53 20.50
CA ARG A 288 30.76 9.71 19.65
C ARG A 288 29.80 9.45 18.47
N LEU A 289 28.81 8.57 18.67
CA LEU A 289 27.83 8.19 17.65
C LEU A 289 26.64 9.16 17.57
N TYR A 290 26.59 10.20 18.41
CA TYR A 290 25.46 11.13 18.48
C TYR A 290 25.15 11.76 17.13
N SER A 291 26.14 12.34 16.45
CA SER A 291 25.99 12.99 15.15
C SER A 291 25.66 12.03 14.00
N THR A 292 25.83 10.73 14.21
CA THR A 292 25.50 9.69 13.23
C THR A 292 24.07 9.16 13.40
N ILE A 293 23.58 9.12 14.65
CA ILE A 293 22.23 8.64 14.99
C ILE A 293 21.21 9.77 14.93
N PHE A 294 21.49 10.89 15.59
CA PHE A 294 20.60 12.04 15.72
C PHE A 294 20.97 13.11 14.70
N THR A 295 20.83 12.80 13.41
CA THR A 295 21.12 13.71 12.30
C THR A 295 20.03 13.63 11.25
N ASP A 296 19.85 14.66 10.42
CA ASP A 296 18.93 14.60 9.28
C ASP A 296 19.73 14.43 7.98
N PRO A 297 19.63 13.27 7.31
CA PRO A 297 20.43 12.97 6.12
C PRO A 297 19.98 13.77 4.89
N THR A 298 18.82 14.42 4.93
CA THR A 298 18.31 15.24 3.81
C THR A 298 18.96 16.61 3.75
N ASN A 299 19.58 17.05 4.84
CA ASN A 299 20.20 18.37 4.96
C ASN A 299 21.60 18.28 5.60
N LYS A 300 22.63 18.27 4.74
CA LYS A 300 24.03 18.17 5.16
C LYS A 300 24.57 19.44 5.84
N GLU A 301 23.83 20.55 5.82
CA GLU A 301 24.26 21.85 6.37
C GLU A 301 23.64 22.15 7.76
N LEU A 302 23.01 21.15 8.39
CA LEU A 302 22.42 21.34 9.71
C LEU A 302 23.47 21.66 10.79
N PRO A 303 23.19 22.62 11.68
CA PRO A 303 24.04 22.90 12.83
C PRO A 303 24.10 21.67 13.75
N GLN A 304 25.28 21.36 14.26
CA GLN A 304 25.49 20.26 15.21
C GLN A 304 25.37 20.80 16.65
N PRO A 305 24.60 20.14 17.54
CA PRO A 305 24.46 20.58 18.92
C PRO A 305 25.71 20.29 19.75
N ALA A 306 25.92 21.07 20.81
CA ALA A 306 26.96 20.79 21.79
C ALA A 306 26.51 19.64 22.71
N ILE A 307 27.28 18.55 22.72
CA ILE A 307 26.97 17.33 23.49
C ILE A 307 27.77 17.20 24.81
N SER A 308 28.66 18.15 25.12
CA SER A 308 29.58 18.05 26.27
C SER A 308 28.90 17.89 27.64
N SER A 309 27.68 18.42 27.79
CA SER A 309 26.88 18.32 29.02
C SER A 309 25.75 17.31 28.93
N TRP A 310 25.65 16.54 27.84
CA TRP A 310 24.54 15.60 27.63
C TRP A 310 24.51 14.50 28.70
N SER A 311 25.68 14.13 29.25
CA SER A 311 25.79 13.19 30.36
C SER A 311 25.06 13.61 31.63
N LYS A 312 24.95 14.91 31.91
CA LYS A 312 24.16 15.42 33.03
C LYS A 312 22.68 15.05 32.88
N VAL A 313 22.17 15.08 31.64
CA VAL A 313 20.76 14.86 31.34
C VAL A 313 20.35 13.41 31.55
N TYR A 314 21.03 12.46 30.89
CA TYR A 314 20.63 11.06 31.00
C TYR A 314 20.91 10.47 32.40
N ASN A 315 21.93 10.97 33.12
CA ASN A 315 22.18 10.58 34.50
C ASN A 315 21.11 11.16 35.45
N CYS A 316 20.71 12.43 35.25
CA CYS A 316 19.62 13.03 36.02
C CYS A 316 18.30 12.28 35.81
N LEU A 317 17.98 11.85 34.58
CA LEU A 317 16.75 11.11 34.34
C LEU A 317 16.76 9.72 35.02
N GLU A 318 17.90 9.03 35.05
CA GLU A 318 18.00 7.76 35.79
C GLU A 318 17.90 7.97 37.31
N GLU A 319 18.49 9.03 37.86
CA GLU A 319 18.37 9.40 39.27
C GLU A 319 16.90 9.70 39.64
N LEU A 320 16.21 10.49 38.81
CA LEU A 320 14.79 10.78 38.98
C LEU A 320 13.92 9.50 38.91
N LYS A 321 14.21 8.61 37.95
CA LYS A 321 13.51 7.33 37.79
C LYS A 321 13.72 6.39 38.97
N SER A 322 14.92 6.40 39.57
CA SER A 322 15.27 5.58 40.74
C SER A 322 14.56 6.05 42.02
N ASN A 323 14.05 7.29 42.02
CA ASN A 323 13.30 7.83 43.15
C ASN A 323 11.82 7.42 43.10
N GLU A 324 11.47 6.38 43.86
CA GLU A 324 10.12 5.82 43.89
C GLU A 324 9.17 6.51 44.89
N THR A 325 9.58 7.58 45.58
CA THR A 325 8.71 8.23 46.57
C THR A 325 7.44 8.80 45.92
N PRO A 326 6.25 8.58 46.49
CA PRO A 326 5.03 9.27 46.05
C PRO A 326 5.23 10.79 46.04
N GLY A 327 4.83 11.46 44.96
CA GLY A 327 5.07 12.90 44.78
C GLY A 327 6.44 13.26 44.18
N SER A 328 7.33 12.29 43.92
CA SER A 328 8.57 12.57 43.21
C SER A 328 8.30 13.09 41.79
N ILE A 329 9.15 14.00 41.32
CA ILE A 329 9.09 14.58 39.96
C ILE A 329 8.83 13.50 38.90
N TYR A 330 9.54 12.37 38.95
CA TYR A 330 9.40 11.31 37.96
C TYR A 330 8.01 10.64 38.00
N LYS A 331 7.52 10.27 39.18
CA LYS A 331 6.20 9.62 39.33
C LYS A 331 5.06 10.57 38.96
N VAL A 332 5.23 11.86 39.23
CA VAL A 332 4.25 12.90 38.90
C VAL A 332 4.18 13.14 37.38
N LEU A 333 5.33 13.18 36.70
CA LEU A 333 5.41 13.52 35.27
C LEU A 333 5.29 12.30 34.34
N VAL A 334 5.79 11.13 34.73
CA VAL A 334 5.87 9.92 33.91
C VAL A 334 4.92 8.84 34.42
N ARG A 335 3.68 8.86 33.92
CA ARG A 335 2.56 8.03 34.45
C ARG A 335 2.22 6.76 33.64
N SER A 336 2.82 6.53 32.48
CA SER A 336 2.55 5.37 31.61
C SER A 336 3.83 4.79 31.01
N ASP A 337 3.78 3.55 30.53
CA ASP A 337 4.93 2.92 29.85
C ASP A 337 5.32 3.66 28.56
N ASP A 338 4.34 4.17 27.82
CA ASP A 338 4.57 5.08 26.69
C ASP A 338 5.33 6.34 27.13
N ALA A 339 4.97 6.92 28.29
CA ALA A 339 5.63 8.11 28.82
C ALA A 339 7.07 7.82 29.25
N LYS A 340 7.36 6.60 29.75
CA LYS A 340 8.74 6.18 30.08
C LYS A 340 9.61 6.21 28.82
N TYR A 341 9.17 5.59 27.74
CA TYR A 341 9.89 5.60 26.47
C TYR A 341 10.08 7.02 25.92
N LEU A 342 9.01 7.82 25.91
CA LEU A 342 9.06 9.21 25.44
C LEU A 342 10.00 10.08 26.29
N SER A 343 10.09 9.85 27.60
CA SER A 343 11.02 10.59 28.47
C SER A 343 12.48 10.39 28.06
N TRP A 344 12.86 9.17 27.65
CA TRP A 344 14.21 8.87 27.17
C TRP A 344 14.48 9.44 25.78
N ILE A 345 13.48 9.45 24.89
CA ILE A 345 13.60 10.13 23.59
C ILE A 345 13.80 11.64 23.79
N LEU A 346 13.05 12.25 24.71
CA LEU A 346 13.20 13.66 25.05
C LEU A 346 14.58 13.96 25.62
N ALA A 347 15.09 13.12 26.54
CA ALA A 347 16.45 13.20 27.05
C ALA A 347 17.50 13.12 25.93
N ALA A 348 17.32 12.22 24.96
CA ALA A 348 18.24 12.06 23.84
C ALA A 348 18.27 13.27 22.89
N LEU A 349 17.13 13.96 22.73
CA LEU A 349 17.00 15.13 21.88
C LEU A 349 17.26 16.47 22.59
N THR A 350 17.57 16.48 23.89
CA THR A 350 17.89 17.71 24.63
C THR A 350 19.05 18.54 24.06
N PRO A 351 20.14 17.98 23.49
CA PRO A 351 21.21 18.80 22.92
C PRO A 351 20.74 19.76 21.82
N TRP A 352 19.65 19.44 21.13
CA TRP A 352 19.06 20.29 20.08
C TRP A 352 18.28 21.50 20.62
N ALA A 353 18.07 21.61 21.93
CA ALA A 353 17.26 22.68 22.53
C ALA A 353 17.89 24.08 22.40
N GLY A 354 19.22 24.17 22.38
CA GLY A 354 19.96 25.44 22.33
C GLY A 354 20.01 26.09 20.94
N LEU A 355 19.49 25.43 19.90
CA LEU A 355 19.57 25.90 18.52
C LEU A 355 18.27 26.62 18.13
N GLN A 356 18.42 27.82 17.57
CA GLN A 356 17.29 28.66 17.14
C GLN A 356 16.53 27.98 15.99
N PRO A 357 15.19 27.90 16.03
CA PRO A 357 14.42 27.28 14.96
C PRO A 357 14.55 28.07 13.64
N PRO A 358 14.41 27.41 12.48
CA PRO A 358 14.54 28.06 11.18
C PRO A 358 13.49 29.17 10.98
N ALA A 359 13.89 30.26 10.31
CA ALA A 359 12.97 31.36 10.00
C ALA A 359 11.88 30.92 8.99
N PRO A 360 10.65 31.46 9.09
CA PRO A 360 9.61 31.17 8.11
C PRO A 360 10.00 31.67 6.72
N THR A 361 9.81 30.82 5.70
CA THR A 361 10.20 31.11 4.31
C THR A 361 9.36 32.20 3.63
N LYS A 362 8.25 32.63 4.24
CA LYS A 362 7.38 33.72 3.77
C LYS A 362 6.92 34.56 4.96
N SER A 363 6.84 35.88 4.79
CA SER A 363 6.23 36.78 5.79
C SER A 363 4.78 36.36 6.06
N GLY A 364 4.47 36.02 7.31
CA GLY A 364 3.15 35.50 7.72
C GLY A 364 2.90 34.00 7.46
N GLY A 365 3.92 33.24 7.03
CA GLY A 365 3.84 31.78 6.88
C GLY A 365 3.85 31.02 8.21
N LYS A 366 3.44 29.74 8.19
CA LYS A 366 3.53 28.86 9.38
C LYS A 366 4.99 28.68 9.80
N LEU A 367 5.28 28.76 11.10
CA LEU A 367 6.61 28.46 11.62
C LEU A 367 7.01 27.03 11.23
N PRO A 368 8.21 26.82 10.66
CA PRO A 368 8.73 25.49 10.39
C PRO A 368 8.92 24.69 11.68
N PRO A 369 9.03 23.36 11.60
CA PRO A 369 9.32 22.53 12.77
C PRO A 369 10.70 22.89 13.37
N PRO A 370 10.86 22.82 14.70
CA PRO A 370 12.16 22.94 15.36
C PRO A 370 13.17 21.89 14.84
N TYR A 371 14.48 22.16 14.94
CA TYR A 371 15.51 21.23 14.47
C TYR A 371 15.40 19.85 15.12
N ALA A 372 15.16 19.76 16.43
CA ALA A 372 14.99 18.46 17.10
C ALA A 372 13.81 17.66 16.53
N THR A 373 12.72 18.33 16.13
CA THR A 373 11.58 17.67 15.47
C THR A 373 11.98 17.17 14.09
N THR A 374 12.73 17.95 13.32
CA THR A 374 13.23 17.54 12.00
C THR A 374 14.17 16.35 12.12
N VAL A 375 15.09 16.36 13.08
CA VAL A 375 16.01 15.25 13.36
C VAL A 375 15.27 14.02 13.86
N ALA A 376 14.27 14.18 14.73
CA ALA A 376 13.42 13.06 15.15
C ALA A 376 12.70 12.42 13.94
N LYS A 377 12.16 13.27 13.06
CA LYS A 377 11.38 12.83 11.91
C LYS A 377 12.24 12.21 10.80
N GLU A 378 13.36 12.82 10.43
CA GLU A 378 14.17 12.37 9.29
C GLU A 378 15.33 11.47 9.70
N GLY A 379 15.90 11.69 10.90
CA GLY A 379 17.05 10.95 11.41
C GLY A 379 16.75 9.60 12.02
N ILE A 380 15.72 9.53 12.85
CA ILE A 380 15.30 8.27 13.49
C ILE A 380 13.92 7.80 13.01
N LYS A 381 13.33 8.49 12.03
CA LYS A 381 12.01 8.17 11.44
C LYS A 381 10.92 8.00 12.50
N ALA A 382 10.93 8.90 13.49
CA ALA A 382 9.95 8.89 14.58
C ALA A 382 8.52 9.15 14.07
N ASP A 383 7.55 8.55 14.74
CA ASP A 383 6.14 8.73 14.41
C ASP A 383 5.61 10.15 14.72
N ASN A 384 4.39 10.43 14.26
CA ASN A 384 3.76 11.73 14.48
C ASN A 384 3.51 12.02 15.98
N LYS A 385 3.33 10.99 16.82
CA LYS A 385 3.08 11.16 18.25
C LYS A 385 4.34 11.71 18.93
N ILE A 386 5.49 11.11 18.69
CA ILE A 386 6.80 11.56 19.17
C ILE A 386 7.09 12.96 18.63
N CYS A 387 6.91 13.18 17.33
CA CYS A 387 7.16 14.48 16.70
C CYS A 387 6.32 15.61 17.30
N ASN A 388 5.04 15.34 17.62
CA ASN A 388 4.16 16.32 18.27
C ASN A 388 4.63 16.64 19.69
N VAL A 389 5.00 15.64 20.49
CA VAL A 389 5.50 15.84 21.86
C VAL A 389 6.79 16.65 21.86
N VAL A 390 7.76 16.30 21.00
CA VAL A 390 9.02 17.04 20.84
C VAL A 390 8.77 18.48 20.40
N THR A 391 7.86 18.68 19.43
CA THR A 391 7.51 20.02 18.95
C THR A 391 6.85 20.87 20.04
N GLY A 392 5.92 20.30 20.81
CA GLY A 392 5.28 20.98 21.93
C GLY A 392 6.27 21.35 23.01
N ALA A 393 7.16 20.42 23.40
CA ALA A 393 8.19 20.63 24.40
C ALA A 393 9.12 21.80 24.06
N LEU A 394 9.54 21.92 22.81
CA LEU A 394 10.37 23.03 22.33
C LEU A 394 9.61 24.36 22.23
N ARG A 395 8.39 24.35 21.70
CA ARG A 395 7.59 25.57 21.51
C ARG A 395 7.11 26.19 22.82
N ASN A 396 6.82 25.35 23.81
CA ASN A 396 6.30 25.77 25.10
C ASN A 396 7.40 25.96 26.15
N TYR A 397 8.66 25.60 25.83
CA TYR A 397 9.79 25.66 26.75
C TYR A 397 9.89 27.00 27.50
N GLU A 398 9.93 28.13 26.79
CA GLU A 398 10.04 29.47 27.41
C GLU A 398 8.83 29.82 28.29
N GLN A 399 7.63 29.36 27.91
CA GLN A 399 6.41 29.61 28.70
C GLN A 399 6.40 28.76 29.98
N ILE A 400 6.88 27.52 29.91
CA ILE A 400 6.96 26.62 31.08
C ILE A 400 8.01 27.14 32.07
N THR A 401 9.21 27.50 31.61
CA THR A 401 10.29 27.98 32.49
C THR A 401 9.95 29.34 33.12
N SER A 402 9.29 30.24 32.38
CA SER A 402 8.79 31.51 32.95
C SER A 402 7.72 31.30 34.02
N PHE A 403 6.84 30.31 33.89
CA PHE A 403 5.87 29.96 34.94
C PHE A 403 6.54 29.37 36.17
N LYS A 404 7.53 28.51 35.99
CA LYS A 404 8.34 27.99 37.09
C LYS A 404 9.10 29.11 37.82
N ALA A 405 9.63 30.09 37.08
CA ALA A 405 10.23 31.29 37.68
C ALA A 405 9.20 32.16 38.42
N ALA A 406 7.99 32.32 37.88
CA ALA A 406 6.92 33.07 38.54
C ALA A 406 6.51 32.47 39.90
N VAL A 407 6.57 31.13 40.06
CA VAL A 407 6.34 30.47 41.35
C VAL A 407 7.46 30.78 42.34
N LYS A 408 8.71 30.78 41.88
CA LYS A 408 9.86 31.17 42.70
C LYS A 408 9.78 32.63 43.17
N ASP A 409 9.29 33.52 42.32
CA ASP A 409 9.21 34.96 42.58
C ASP A 409 7.90 35.40 43.27
N ASP A 410 7.01 34.47 43.66
CA ASP A 410 5.66 34.72 44.21
C ASP A 410 4.84 35.75 43.39
N SER A 411 4.90 35.63 42.06
CA SER A 411 4.20 36.53 41.14
C SER A 411 2.68 36.40 41.26
N PRO A 412 1.88 37.48 41.15
CA PRO A 412 0.42 37.41 41.29
C PRO A 412 -0.26 36.45 40.32
N VAL A 413 0.32 36.22 39.13
CA VAL A 413 -0.20 35.30 38.10
C VAL A 413 -0.31 33.86 38.62
N ILE A 414 0.48 33.47 39.62
CA ILE A 414 0.46 32.11 40.14
C ILE A 414 -0.77 31.79 41.00
N ARG A 415 -1.58 32.80 41.33
CA ARG A 415 -2.85 32.68 42.08
C ARG A 415 -4.06 32.55 41.14
N GLU A 416 -3.86 32.78 39.84
CA GLU A 416 -4.90 32.70 38.82
C GLU A 416 -5.03 31.25 38.29
N ARG A 417 -5.91 30.48 38.95
CA ARG A 417 -6.12 29.05 38.64
C ARG A 417 -6.53 28.80 37.17
N ASP A 418 -7.33 29.69 36.60
CA ASP A 418 -7.78 29.62 35.21
C ASP A 418 -6.69 29.94 34.21
N THR A 419 -5.89 30.99 34.45
CA THR A 419 -4.75 31.34 33.59
C THR A 419 -3.77 30.16 33.48
N LEU A 420 -3.41 29.55 34.62
CA LEU A 420 -2.52 28.39 34.66
C LEU A 420 -3.18 27.14 34.06
N GLY A 421 -4.41 26.82 34.45
CA GLY A 421 -5.14 25.66 33.94
C GLY A 421 -5.37 25.72 32.43
N MET A 422 -5.77 26.88 31.90
CA MET A 422 -5.93 27.10 30.44
C MET A 422 -4.60 26.98 29.70
N THR A 423 -3.50 27.42 30.32
CA THR A 423 -2.18 27.30 29.72
C THR A 423 -1.70 25.85 29.67
N ILE A 424 -1.92 25.06 30.74
CA ILE A 424 -1.65 23.62 30.74
C ILE A 424 -2.48 22.90 29.67
N ARG A 425 -3.77 23.24 29.54
CA ARG A 425 -4.64 22.73 28.47
C ARG A 425 -4.12 23.10 27.09
N LYS A 426 -3.60 24.31 26.91
CA LYS A 426 -2.98 24.76 25.67
C LYS A 426 -1.73 23.93 25.35
N TRP A 427 -0.83 23.71 26.31
CA TRP A 427 0.37 22.88 26.12
C TRP A 427 0.01 21.46 25.69
N ASP A 428 -0.98 20.85 26.36
CA ASP A 428 -1.46 19.51 26.02
C ASP A 428 -2.10 19.47 24.62
N SER A 429 -2.88 20.48 24.24
CA SER A 429 -3.48 20.56 22.90
C SER A 429 -2.47 20.75 21.76
N GLN A 430 -1.32 21.36 22.04
CA GLN A 430 -0.31 21.71 21.02
C GLN A 430 0.73 20.60 20.79
N GLY A 431 1.07 19.83 21.82
CA GLY A 431 2.07 18.75 21.73
C GLY A 431 1.64 17.39 22.25
N GLY A 432 0.52 17.31 22.98
CA GLY A 432 0.17 16.13 23.78
C GLY A 432 1.10 15.96 24.99
N HIS A 433 0.61 15.29 26.03
CA HIS A 433 1.41 14.93 27.21
C HIS A 433 2.14 16.13 27.84
N TRP A 434 1.43 17.17 28.27
CA TRP A 434 2.03 18.39 28.83
C TRP A 434 3.08 18.13 29.93
N ARG A 435 2.90 17.07 30.75
CA ARG A 435 3.86 16.63 31.76
C ARG A 435 5.23 16.28 31.21
N LEU A 436 5.29 15.66 30.03
CA LEU A 436 6.55 15.35 29.36
C LEU A 436 7.21 16.61 28.77
N GLN A 437 6.41 17.60 28.39
CA GLN A 437 6.95 18.91 27.98
C GLN A 437 7.60 19.63 29.16
N VAL A 438 7.01 19.54 30.37
CA VAL A 438 7.61 20.02 31.62
C VAL A 438 8.89 19.26 31.95
N LEU A 439 8.88 17.92 31.82
CA LEU A 439 10.08 17.11 32.02
C LEU A 439 11.20 17.54 31.06
N TYR A 440 10.89 17.77 29.79
CA TYR A 440 11.87 18.25 28.81
C TYR A 440 12.45 19.61 29.24
N ALA A 441 11.63 20.55 29.68
CA ALA A 441 12.11 21.85 30.15
C ALA A 441 13.07 21.73 31.35
N LEU A 442 12.75 20.85 32.31
CA LEU A 442 13.65 20.51 33.42
C LEU A 442 14.98 19.96 32.89
N LEU A 443 14.93 18.99 31.97
CA LEU A 443 16.15 18.38 31.42
C LEU A 443 17.02 19.38 30.65
N VAL A 444 16.41 20.35 29.95
CA VAL A 444 17.14 21.43 29.26
C VAL A 444 17.77 22.41 30.26
N GLU A 445 17.11 22.73 31.38
CA GLU A 445 17.74 23.52 32.45
C GLU A 445 18.93 22.77 33.06
N ILE A 446 18.83 21.46 33.27
CA ILE A 446 19.95 20.62 33.75
C ILE A 446 21.11 20.59 32.75
N LEU A 447 20.82 20.51 31.45
CA LEU A 447 21.83 20.57 30.40
C LEU A 447 22.63 21.88 30.48
N ASN A 448 21.95 23.00 30.72
CA ASN A 448 22.53 24.35 30.77
C ASN A 448 23.03 24.76 32.17
N ALA A 449 22.79 23.93 33.20
CA ALA A 449 23.15 24.28 34.57
C ALA A 449 24.67 24.26 34.78
N ASN A 450 25.19 25.39 35.27
CA ASN A 450 26.57 25.55 35.75
C ASN A 450 26.71 25.24 37.25
N GLY A 451 25.61 25.06 37.98
CA GLY A 451 25.55 24.80 39.43
C GLY A 451 25.16 23.37 39.82
N THR A 452 24.82 23.15 41.09
CA THR A 452 24.44 21.82 41.63
C THR A 452 23.05 21.41 41.14
N THR A 453 22.93 20.25 40.47
CA THR A 453 21.66 19.66 39.99
C THR A 453 20.51 19.74 41.01
N GLY A 454 20.81 19.53 42.29
CA GLY A 454 19.83 19.57 43.38
C GLY A 454 19.08 20.89 43.54
N THR A 455 19.70 22.05 43.27
CA THR A 455 18.98 23.34 43.40
C THR A 455 17.92 23.48 42.33
N VAL A 456 18.24 23.08 41.09
CA VAL A 456 17.29 23.09 39.97
C VAL A 456 16.14 22.13 40.26
N LEU A 457 16.43 20.91 40.71
CA LEU A 457 15.40 19.93 41.06
C LEU A 457 14.47 20.40 42.18
N ASN A 458 14.98 21.07 43.22
CA ASN A 458 14.15 21.63 44.28
C ASN A 458 13.20 22.73 43.77
N GLU A 459 13.67 23.58 42.86
CA GLU A 459 12.82 24.60 42.24
C GLU A 459 11.72 24.00 41.35
N TRP A 460 12.02 22.91 40.63
CA TRP A 460 11.02 22.17 39.85
C TRP A 460 10.03 21.41 40.74
N GLN A 461 10.49 20.83 41.86
CA GLN A 461 9.59 20.18 42.82
C GLN A 461 8.61 21.22 43.40
N ALA A 462 9.09 22.39 43.83
CA ALA A 462 8.23 23.46 44.33
C ALA A 462 7.19 23.93 43.28
N PHE A 463 7.57 23.97 42.01
CA PHE A 463 6.65 24.26 40.91
C PHE A 463 5.55 23.18 40.78
N LEU A 464 5.91 21.90 40.82
CA LEU A 464 4.95 20.80 40.75
C LEU A 464 4.02 20.75 41.96
N ASP A 465 4.57 20.96 43.16
CA ASP A 465 3.79 21.03 44.40
C ASP A 465 2.78 22.18 44.37
N HIS A 466 3.15 23.32 43.77
CA HIS A 466 2.25 24.46 43.57
C HIS A 466 1.09 24.12 42.61
N LEU A 467 1.37 23.43 41.50
CA LEU A 467 0.34 22.99 40.56
C LEU A 467 -0.61 21.95 41.17
N ASP A 468 -0.08 21.05 42.00
CA ASP A 468 -0.86 20.05 42.73
C ASP A 468 -1.75 20.71 43.79
N GLY A 469 -1.21 21.66 44.57
CA GLY A 469 -1.97 22.44 45.55
C GLY A 469 -3.11 23.28 44.96
N MET A 470 -3.03 23.63 43.67
CA MET A 470 -4.11 24.30 42.93
C MET A 470 -5.10 23.35 42.26
N ASP A 471 -4.89 22.04 42.33
CA ASP A 471 -5.72 21.02 41.67
C ASP A 471 -5.90 21.31 40.16
N ILE A 472 -4.78 21.58 39.46
CA ILE A 472 -4.76 21.84 38.01
C ILE A 472 -3.88 20.86 37.22
N MET A 473 -3.29 19.88 37.90
CA MET A 473 -2.46 18.84 37.29
C MET A 473 -3.20 18.03 36.22
N ASP A 474 -4.51 17.83 36.40
CA ASP A 474 -5.36 17.12 35.43
C ASP A 474 -6.32 18.06 34.68
N ALA A 475 -5.97 19.35 34.59
CA ALA A 475 -6.74 20.37 33.86
C ALA A 475 -7.12 19.96 32.41
N PRO A 476 -6.27 19.29 31.60
CA PRO A 476 -6.66 18.79 30.27
C PRO A 476 -7.75 17.72 30.26
N SER A 477 -7.86 16.94 31.34
CA SER A 477 -8.84 15.86 31.48
C SER A 477 -10.21 16.36 31.98
N ILE A 478 -10.28 17.60 32.46
CA ILE A 478 -11.55 18.23 32.88
C ILE A 478 -12.47 18.37 31.67
N LYS A 479 -13.67 17.78 31.79
CA LYS A 479 -14.73 17.86 30.76
C LYS A 479 -15.40 19.23 30.82
N PRO A 480 -15.60 19.92 29.68
CA PRO A 480 -16.36 21.16 29.65
C PRO A 480 -17.80 20.96 30.14
N LEU A 481 -18.28 21.86 31.01
CA LEU A 481 -19.68 21.89 31.48
C LEU A 481 -20.67 22.19 30.34
N ILE A 482 -20.23 22.89 29.30
CA ILE A 482 -21.06 23.31 28.17
C ILE A 482 -20.42 22.97 26.82
N ASP A 483 -21.21 22.42 25.91
CA ASP A 483 -20.79 22.14 24.53
C ASP A 483 -21.19 23.26 23.55
N GLY A 484 -20.65 23.22 22.33
CA GLY A 484 -20.92 24.25 21.31
C GLY A 484 -22.39 24.32 20.88
N THR A 485 -23.12 23.22 20.93
CA THR A 485 -24.56 23.14 20.62
C THR A 485 -25.42 23.78 21.71
N GLN A 486 -25.08 23.56 22.97
CA GLN A 486 -25.73 24.16 24.13
C GLN A 486 -25.44 25.67 24.19
N LEU A 487 -24.19 26.07 23.95
CA LEU A 487 -23.79 27.48 23.95
C LEU A 487 -24.47 28.26 22.81
N THR A 488 -24.58 27.69 21.60
CA THR A 488 -25.29 28.33 20.48
C THR A 488 -26.79 28.48 20.73
N LYS A 489 -27.41 27.49 21.40
CA LYS A 489 -28.80 27.57 21.85
C LYS A 489 -29.00 28.64 22.93
N ALA A 490 -28.09 28.75 23.90
CA ALA A 490 -28.16 29.73 24.98
C ALA A 490 -27.91 31.19 24.50
N LEU A 491 -27.11 31.37 23.44
CA LEU A 491 -26.78 32.68 22.86
C LEU A 491 -27.62 33.04 21.63
N ASN A 492 -28.52 32.15 21.19
CA ASN A 492 -29.33 32.31 19.97
C ASN A 492 -28.50 32.68 18.72
N ALA A 493 -27.35 32.03 18.54
CA ALA A 493 -26.36 32.34 17.50
C ALA A 493 -26.02 31.12 16.64
N LYS A 494 -25.67 31.32 15.36
CA LYS A 494 -25.25 30.23 14.46
C LYS A 494 -23.79 29.81 14.75
N PRO A 495 -23.44 28.51 14.63
CA PRO A 495 -22.07 28.03 14.77
C PRO A 495 -21.10 28.77 13.84
N GLY A 496 -19.91 29.14 14.34
CA GLY A 496 -18.92 29.90 13.58
C GLY A 496 -17.59 30.08 14.31
N THR A 497 -16.69 30.89 13.73
CA THR A 497 -15.31 31.10 14.22
C THR A 497 -15.22 31.75 15.61
N TRP A 498 -16.28 32.43 16.07
CA TRP A 498 -16.39 33.01 17.41
C TRP A 498 -16.56 31.97 18.52
N MET A 499 -16.96 30.74 18.18
CA MET A 499 -17.32 29.70 19.14
C MET A 499 -16.11 29.20 19.95
N ARG A 500 -14.93 29.09 19.32
CA ARG A 500 -13.72 28.62 20.01
C ARG A 500 -13.28 29.57 21.14
N PRO A 501 -13.11 30.88 20.90
CA PRO A 501 -12.87 31.85 21.97
C PRO A 501 -13.96 31.86 23.06
N ALA A 502 -15.23 31.66 22.69
CA ALA A 502 -16.32 31.61 23.66
C ALA A 502 -16.29 30.36 24.55
N LEU A 503 -15.96 29.19 24.00
CA LEU A 503 -15.76 27.96 24.77
C LEU A 503 -14.53 28.03 25.67
N ASP A 504 -13.46 28.72 25.23
CA ASP A 504 -12.28 28.97 26.05
C ASP A 504 -12.61 29.82 27.29
N ILE A 505 -13.50 30.82 27.16
CA ILE A 505 -14.01 31.62 28.29
C ILE A 505 -14.84 30.75 29.26
N CYS A 506 -15.74 29.93 28.74
CA CYS A 506 -16.51 29.02 29.59
C CYS A 506 -15.61 28.07 30.38
N MET A 507 -14.55 27.56 29.75
CA MET A 507 -13.57 26.70 30.42
C MET A 507 -12.75 27.47 31.47
N ALA A 508 -12.32 28.70 31.18
CA ALA A 508 -11.64 29.55 32.16
C ALA A 508 -12.54 29.82 33.39
N TRP A 509 -13.82 30.10 33.19
CA TRP A 509 -14.78 30.23 34.29
C TRP A 509 -14.90 28.94 35.12
N GLN A 510 -15.01 27.79 34.46
CA GLN A 510 -15.08 26.48 35.12
C GLN A 510 -13.81 26.20 35.94
N LEU A 511 -12.64 26.62 35.47
CA LEU A 511 -11.38 26.50 36.21
C LEU A 511 -11.29 27.46 37.41
N ARG A 512 -11.99 28.61 37.41
CA ARG A 512 -12.09 29.47 38.61
C ARG A 512 -13.09 28.94 39.63
N ASN A 513 -14.12 28.22 39.19
CA ASN A 513 -15.23 27.75 40.02
C ASN A 513 -15.34 26.22 39.97
N PRO A 514 -14.40 25.46 40.59
CA PRO A 514 -14.37 23.99 40.52
C PRO A 514 -15.61 23.30 41.10
N ASP A 515 -16.20 23.88 42.14
CA ASP A 515 -17.34 23.29 42.85
C ASP A 515 -18.68 23.53 42.15
N GLU A 516 -18.71 24.45 41.17
CA GLU A 516 -19.93 24.87 40.50
C GLU A 516 -20.24 23.98 39.28
N GLN A 517 -21.42 23.36 39.28
CA GLN A 517 -21.85 22.42 38.23
C GLN A 517 -22.84 23.04 37.25
N ASP A 518 -23.38 24.23 37.56
CA ASP A 518 -24.31 24.94 36.68
C ASP A 518 -23.55 25.80 35.63
N PRO A 519 -23.74 25.57 34.31
CA PRO A 519 -23.11 26.37 33.27
C PRO A 519 -23.65 27.81 33.16
N SER A 520 -24.68 28.20 33.91
CA SER A 520 -25.32 29.52 33.83
C SER A 520 -24.33 30.68 34.01
N GLY A 521 -23.41 30.59 34.98
CA GLY A 521 -22.40 31.62 35.22
C GLY A 521 -21.38 31.76 34.09
N ALA A 522 -20.96 30.64 33.49
CA ALA A 522 -20.09 30.64 32.31
C ALA A 522 -20.75 31.30 31.10
N ILE A 523 -22.05 31.04 30.88
CA ILE A 523 -22.82 31.64 29.76
C ILE A 523 -22.95 33.16 29.96
N GLU A 524 -23.18 33.61 31.19
CA GLU A 524 -23.29 35.03 31.51
C GLU A 524 -21.98 35.77 31.26
N GLU A 525 -20.84 35.16 31.58
CA GLU A 525 -19.54 35.74 31.31
C GLU A 525 -19.24 35.90 29.81
N VAL A 526 -19.64 34.92 28.99
CA VAL A 526 -19.56 35.04 27.52
C VAL A 526 -20.43 36.19 27.01
N LYS A 527 -21.63 36.39 27.57
CA LYS A 527 -22.54 37.50 27.21
C LYS A 527 -21.95 38.87 27.57
N ASN A 528 -21.19 38.95 28.66
CA ASN A 528 -20.59 40.18 29.15
C ASN A 528 -19.25 40.52 28.48
N ASN A 529 -18.68 39.61 27.67
CA ASN A 529 -17.41 39.85 26.99
C ASN A 529 -17.55 40.86 25.83
N LYS A 530 -17.02 42.07 26.02
CA LYS A 530 -17.10 43.20 25.07
C LYS A 530 -16.48 42.90 23.69
N GLU A 531 -15.39 42.13 23.66
CA GLU A 531 -14.62 41.86 22.42
C GLU A 531 -15.33 40.86 21.50
N LEU A 532 -15.94 39.81 22.10
CA LEU A 532 -16.81 38.87 21.39
C LEU A 532 -18.12 39.51 20.94
N ASN A 533 -18.70 40.41 21.74
CA ASN A 533 -19.89 41.18 21.36
C ASN A 533 -19.65 42.05 20.11
N CYS A 534 -18.49 42.69 19.97
CA CYS A 534 -18.15 43.43 18.74
C CYS A 534 -18.07 42.52 17.50
N ARG A 535 -17.53 41.30 17.64
CA ARG A 535 -17.46 40.31 16.54
C ARG A 535 -18.83 39.72 16.20
N LEU A 536 -19.69 39.48 17.19
CA LEU A 536 -21.09 39.08 16.99
C LEU A 536 -21.91 40.20 16.33
N LEU A 537 -21.75 41.44 16.77
CA LEU A 537 -22.43 42.62 16.21
C LEU A 537 -22.06 42.87 14.74
N GLY A 538 -20.81 42.64 14.34
CA GLY A 538 -20.39 42.74 12.93
C GLY A 538 -21.06 41.71 12.00
N ILE A 539 -21.41 40.53 12.52
CA ILE A 539 -22.16 39.49 11.78
C ILE A 539 -23.66 39.83 11.74
N ILE A 540 -24.19 40.40 12.82
CA ILE A 540 -25.59 40.83 12.93
C ILE A 540 -25.88 42.06 12.05
N MET A 541 -24.96 43.03 11.96
CA MET A 541 -25.10 44.21 11.10
C MET A 541 -25.13 43.90 9.60
N ARG A 542 -24.39 42.87 9.13
CA ARG A 542 -24.48 42.41 7.74
C ARG A 542 -25.89 41.90 7.36
N ARG A 543 -26.71 41.55 8.36
CA ARG A 543 -28.07 41.06 8.17
C ARG A 543 -29.10 42.19 8.12
N LEU A 544 -28.83 43.32 8.79
CA LEU A 544 -29.71 44.49 8.83
C LEU A 544 -29.63 45.37 7.56
N LEU A 545 -28.53 45.28 6.81
CA LEU A 545 -28.32 46.04 5.56
C LEU A 545 -28.85 45.37 4.28
N MET A 546 -29.43 44.16 4.36
CA MET A 546 -30.02 43.46 3.20
C MET A 546 -31.56 43.31 3.28
N THR A 547 -32.23 44.11 4.10
CA THR A 547 -33.70 44.10 4.20
C THR A 547 -34.29 45.48 4.01
N THR A 548 -34.24 46.00 2.77
CA THR A 548 -35.17 47.02 2.27
C THR A 548 -35.99 46.45 1.12
N LYS A 549 -37.24 46.13 1.48
CA LYS A 549 -38.43 45.67 0.74
C LYS A 549 -38.81 46.60 -0.45
N ARG A 550 -39.47 46.20 -1.55
CA ARG A 550 -40.91 45.77 -1.77
C ARG A 550 -41.26 45.84 -3.30
N PRO A 551 -42.50 45.54 -3.82
CA PRO A 551 -43.65 44.66 -3.43
C PRO A 551 -44.15 43.75 -4.61
N HIS A 552 -45.01 42.71 -4.49
CA HIS A 552 -46.47 42.75 -4.26
C HIS A 552 -47.11 41.34 -4.05
N LEU A 553 -48.08 41.29 -3.11
CA LEU A 553 -49.39 40.59 -3.00
C LEU A 553 -49.61 39.26 -3.78
N GLY A 554 -50.18 38.18 -3.24
CA GLY A 554 -50.95 37.98 -2.02
C GLY A 554 -51.30 36.49 -1.77
N GLU A 555 -51.67 36.23 -0.52
CA GLU A 555 -52.03 34.98 0.18
C GLU A 555 -53.36 34.31 -0.31
N PRO A 556 -53.75 33.07 0.09
CA PRO A 556 -53.72 32.61 1.50
C PRO A 556 -53.33 31.15 1.85
N VAL A 557 -52.97 31.09 3.13
CA VAL A 557 -52.69 30.03 4.11
C VAL A 557 -53.81 28.98 4.27
N TYR A 558 -53.49 27.72 4.61
CA TYR A 558 -54.04 27.00 5.80
C TYR A 558 -53.33 25.66 6.14
N LEU A 559 -52.69 25.68 7.32
CA LEU A 559 -52.55 24.70 8.42
C LEU A 559 -52.14 23.22 8.23
N THR A 560 -51.09 22.90 8.99
CA THR A 560 -50.57 21.62 9.49
C THR A 560 -51.53 20.81 10.40
N LYS A 561 -51.42 19.47 10.43
CA LYS A 561 -51.03 18.68 11.64
C LYS A 561 -51.10 17.15 11.46
N SER A 562 -50.29 16.48 12.25
CA SER A 562 -50.00 15.03 12.35
C SER A 562 -50.99 14.21 13.20
N ARG A 563 -51.05 12.91 12.90
CA ARG A 563 -51.22 11.70 13.76
C ARG A 563 -52.28 11.69 14.88
N THR A 564 -53.21 10.72 14.80
CA THR A 564 -53.71 9.91 15.94
C THR A 564 -54.31 8.57 15.51
N ASN A 565 -53.76 7.51 16.11
CA ASN A 565 -54.29 6.22 16.58
C ASN A 565 -55.74 5.73 16.31
N GLN A 566 -55.78 4.45 15.91
CA GLN A 566 -56.55 3.28 16.43
C GLN A 566 -58.09 3.15 16.35
N LYS A 567 -58.45 1.95 15.84
CA LYS A 567 -59.53 1.00 16.23
C LYS A 567 -60.99 1.27 15.81
N PHE A 568 -61.54 0.33 15.03
CA PHE A 568 -62.81 -0.42 15.19
C PHE A 568 -62.89 -1.39 13.96
N THR A 569 -62.62 -2.72 14.04
CA THR A 569 -63.53 -3.87 14.33
C THR A 569 -64.94 -3.70 13.72
N ASP A 570 -65.60 -4.65 13.06
CA ASP A 570 -65.41 -6.05 12.69
C ASP A 570 -66.59 -6.44 11.76
N THR A 571 -66.48 -7.61 11.10
CA THR A 571 -67.56 -8.45 10.52
C THR A 571 -68.44 -7.88 9.39
N TYR A 572 -68.30 -8.43 8.17
CA TYR A 572 -69.23 -9.45 7.68
C TYR A 572 -68.59 -10.20 6.49
N SER A 573 -68.55 -11.52 6.62
CA SER A 573 -68.05 -12.46 5.62
C SER A 573 -68.97 -12.60 4.41
N GLN A 574 -68.40 -13.21 3.36
CA GLN A 574 -69.07 -13.86 2.22
C GLN A 574 -69.43 -12.97 1.02
N CYS A 575 -68.46 -12.83 0.11
CA CYS A 575 -68.65 -13.24 -1.29
C CYS A 575 -67.27 -13.44 -1.91
N SER A 576 -66.77 -14.67 -1.85
CA SER A 576 -65.77 -15.14 -2.80
C SER A 576 -66.44 -15.21 -4.17
N ASN A 577 -66.22 -14.21 -5.01
CA ASN A 577 -66.38 -14.39 -6.44
C ASN A 577 -64.98 -14.22 -7.05
N TYR A 578 -64.52 -15.36 -7.58
CA TYR A 578 -63.40 -15.49 -8.50
C TYR A 578 -63.28 -14.27 -9.41
N THR A 579 -62.36 -13.36 -9.11
CA THR A 579 -61.76 -12.56 -10.17
C THR A 579 -60.74 -13.50 -10.81
N THR A 580 -61.20 -14.30 -11.76
CA THR A 580 -60.33 -15.06 -12.66
C THR A 580 -59.37 -14.04 -13.25
N ASN A 581 -58.11 -14.07 -12.80
CA ASN A 581 -57.06 -13.21 -13.34
C ASN A 581 -57.04 -13.47 -14.85
N MET A 582 -57.35 -12.47 -15.68
CA MET A 582 -57.56 -12.63 -17.13
C MET A 582 -56.34 -13.28 -17.81
N PHE A 583 -55.16 -13.03 -17.27
CA PHE A 583 -53.87 -13.57 -17.71
C PHE A 583 -53.44 -14.84 -16.95
N SER A 584 -54.32 -15.50 -16.19
CA SER A 584 -53.99 -16.71 -15.42
C SER A 584 -53.45 -17.85 -16.29
N LYS A 585 -54.09 -18.13 -17.44
CA LYS A 585 -53.61 -19.10 -18.43
C LYS A 585 -52.27 -18.68 -19.05
N SER A 586 -52.09 -17.38 -19.30
CA SER A 586 -50.84 -16.81 -19.82
C SER A 586 -49.70 -16.96 -18.82
N LEU A 587 -49.98 -16.78 -17.52
CA LEU A 587 -49.03 -16.88 -16.43
C LEU A 587 -48.59 -18.34 -16.18
N GLU A 588 -49.50 -19.30 -16.32
CA GLU A 588 -49.19 -20.73 -16.22
C GLU A 588 -48.25 -21.18 -17.35
N ALA A 589 -48.55 -20.79 -18.59
CA ALA A 589 -47.68 -21.01 -19.74
C ALA A 589 -46.32 -20.29 -19.60
N ALA A 590 -46.31 -19.09 -19.00
CA ALA A 590 -45.08 -18.35 -18.73
C ALA A 590 -44.19 -19.03 -17.67
N ARG A 591 -44.77 -19.64 -16.62
CA ARG A 591 -44.02 -20.39 -15.61
C ARG A 591 -43.34 -21.64 -16.18
N GLU A 592 -44.06 -22.40 -17.01
CA GLU A 592 -43.48 -23.56 -17.70
C GLU A 592 -42.29 -23.15 -18.58
N LYS A 593 -42.44 -22.02 -19.29
CA LYS A 593 -41.40 -21.51 -20.18
C LYS A 593 -40.20 -20.89 -19.45
N ALA A 594 -40.43 -20.12 -18.39
CA ALA A 594 -39.37 -19.53 -17.57
C ALA A 594 -38.46 -20.60 -16.94
N ASN A 595 -39.03 -21.74 -16.54
CA ASN A 595 -38.27 -22.89 -16.03
C ASN A 595 -37.37 -23.56 -17.09
N SER A 596 -37.77 -23.53 -18.37
CA SER A 596 -36.98 -24.06 -19.50
C SER A 596 -35.92 -23.10 -20.07
N ALA A 597 -36.11 -21.79 -19.90
CA ALA A 597 -35.33 -20.72 -20.52
C ALA A 597 -33.88 -20.57 -19.99
N GLY A 598 -33.55 -21.22 -18.86
CA GLY A 598 -32.19 -21.25 -18.30
C GLY A 598 -31.15 -22.01 -19.14
N SER A 599 -31.57 -22.72 -20.20
CA SER A 599 -30.73 -23.67 -20.94
C SER A 599 -30.18 -23.16 -22.29
N ALA A 600 -30.92 -22.33 -23.04
CA ALA A 600 -30.60 -22.00 -24.43
C ALA A 600 -30.25 -20.52 -24.65
N GLY A 601 -29.02 -20.23 -25.09
CA GLY A 601 -28.52 -18.88 -25.38
C GLY A 601 -28.88 -18.33 -26.77
N LYS A 602 -30.06 -18.65 -27.31
CA LYS A 602 -30.55 -18.14 -28.60
C LYS A 602 -32.01 -17.73 -28.47
N ASP A 603 -32.29 -16.47 -28.80
CA ASP A 603 -33.58 -15.78 -28.91
C ASP A 603 -34.63 -15.94 -27.78
N VAL A 604 -35.18 -14.81 -27.33
CA VAL A 604 -36.30 -14.81 -26.37
C VAL A 604 -37.56 -15.28 -27.10
N ASP A 605 -37.90 -16.56 -26.99
CA ASP A 605 -39.15 -17.11 -27.54
C ASP A 605 -40.34 -16.65 -26.70
N LEU A 606 -41.26 -15.88 -27.30
CA LEU A 606 -42.46 -15.37 -26.65
C LEU A 606 -43.57 -16.42 -26.55
N LEU A 607 -44.62 -16.13 -25.80
CA LEU A 607 -45.74 -17.05 -25.59
C LEU A 607 -46.56 -17.21 -26.88
N PRO A 608 -47.06 -18.42 -27.19
CA PRO A 608 -47.89 -18.60 -28.37
C PRO A 608 -49.24 -17.87 -28.23
N LEU A 609 -49.80 -17.44 -29.37
CA LEU A 609 -51.00 -16.60 -29.44
C LEU A 609 -52.26 -17.20 -28.75
N ASN A 610 -52.35 -18.52 -28.66
CA ASN A 610 -53.44 -19.23 -27.98
C ASN A 610 -53.41 -19.10 -26.45
N CYS A 611 -52.27 -18.67 -25.87
CA CYS A 611 -52.11 -18.46 -24.44
C CYS A 611 -52.50 -17.03 -24.00
N LEU A 612 -52.78 -16.12 -24.93
CA LEU A 612 -53.14 -14.73 -24.65
C LEU A 612 -54.67 -14.52 -24.73
N PRO A 613 -55.25 -13.58 -23.94
CA PRO A 613 -56.66 -13.19 -24.06
C PRO A 613 -57.01 -12.71 -25.47
N GLU A 614 -58.28 -12.84 -25.89
CA GLU A 614 -58.75 -12.41 -27.21
C GLU A 614 -58.72 -10.87 -27.38
N SER A 615 -58.97 -10.12 -26.31
CA SER A 615 -58.80 -8.66 -26.24
C SER A 615 -58.45 -8.21 -24.82
N PHE A 616 -57.67 -7.13 -24.70
CA PHE A 616 -57.26 -6.55 -23.42
C PHE A 616 -56.94 -5.06 -23.54
N THR A 617 -56.90 -4.33 -22.42
CA THR A 617 -56.52 -2.90 -22.37
C THR A 617 -55.20 -2.70 -21.63
N LEU A 618 -54.44 -1.64 -21.97
CA LEU A 618 -53.14 -1.36 -21.33
C LEU A 618 -53.28 -1.10 -19.83
N LYS A 619 -54.40 -0.51 -19.40
CA LYS A 619 -54.72 -0.27 -17.99
C LYS A 619 -54.83 -1.55 -17.18
N GLN A 620 -55.50 -2.58 -17.73
CA GLN A 620 -55.66 -3.87 -17.08
C GLN A 620 -54.30 -4.57 -16.94
N LEU A 621 -53.52 -4.57 -18.03
CA LEU A 621 -52.17 -5.13 -18.05
C LEU A 621 -51.24 -4.44 -17.04
N ASN A 622 -51.29 -3.10 -16.96
CA ASN A 622 -50.48 -2.34 -15.99
C ASN A 622 -50.87 -2.63 -14.53
N SER A 623 -52.17 -2.69 -14.20
CA SER A 623 -52.65 -2.98 -12.83
C SER A 623 -52.13 -4.32 -12.30
N ASP A 624 -52.14 -5.36 -13.14
CA ASP A 624 -51.77 -6.71 -12.70
C ASP A 624 -50.24 -6.89 -12.62
N ILE A 625 -49.50 -6.24 -13.53
CA ILE A 625 -48.03 -6.17 -13.47
C ILE A 625 -47.56 -5.39 -12.24
N GLU A 626 -48.13 -4.22 -11.94
CA GLU A 626 -47.77 -3.43 -10.75
C GLU A 626 -48.00 -4.21 -9.44
N LYS A 627 -49.11 -4.96 -9.34
CA LYS A 627 -49.39 -5.82 -8.17
C LYS A 627 -48.40 -6.97 -8.02
N SER A 628 -47.87 -7.53 -9.11
CA SER A 628 -46.90 -8.62 -9.03
C SER A 628 -45.48 -8.13 -8.77
N LEU A 629 -45.05 -7.07 -9.46
CA LEU A 629 -43.73 -6.45 -9.29
C LEU A 629 -43.53 -5.91 -7.86
N SER A 630 -44.58 -5.35 -7.24
CA SER A 630 -44.53 -4.90 -5.83
C SER A 630 -44.34 -6.05 -4.84
N ARG A 631 -44.73 -7.28 -5.19
CA ARG A 631 -44.60 -8.49 -4.34
C ARG A 631 -43.34 -9.32 -4.64
N LYS A 632 -42.51 -8.90 -5.61
CA LYS A 632 -41.32 -9.64 -6.11
C LYS A 632 -41.62 -11.12 -6.43
N LYS A 633 -42.80 -11.40 -6.97
CA LYS A 633 -43.25 -12.77 -7.30
C LYS A 633 -43.54 -12.87 -8.80
N ASP A 634 -43.11 -13.98 -9.43
CA ASP A 634 -43.35 -14.31 -10.84
C ASP A 634 -42.88 -13.19 -11.82
N GLU A 635 -41.71 -12.59 -11.56
CA GLU A 635 -41.28 -11.36 -12.25
C GLU A 635 -40.98 -11.59 -13.75
N VAL A 636 -40.23 -12.64 -14.08
CA VAL A 636 -39.84 -12.97 -15.46
C VAL A 636 -41.05 -13.43 -16.26
N GLU A 637 -41.97 -14.12 -15.59
CA GLU A 637 -43.21 -14.65 -16.14
C GLU A 637 -44.14 -13.51 -16.56
N TRP A 638 -44.30 -12.47 -15.73
CA TRP A 638 -45.09 -11.30 -16.10
C TRP A 638 -44.43 -10.44 -17.19
N LEU A 639 -43.09 -10.38 -17.23
CA LEU A 639 -42.38 -9.76 -18.36
C LEU A 639 -42.65 -10.52 -19.66
N LEU A 640 -42.74 -11.86 -19.61
CA LEU A 640 -43.05 -12.68 -20.78
C LEU A 640 -44.48 -12.47 -21.25
N VAL A 641 -45.44 -12.41 -20.33
CA VAL A 641 -46.84 -12.08 -20.65
C VAL A 641 -46.91 -10.69 -21.30
N LEU A 642 -46.26 -9.69 -20.72
CA LEU A 642 -46.22 -8.32 -21.26
C LEU A 642 -45.60 -8.27 -22.67
N GLY A 643 -44.42 -8.86 -22.85
CA GLY A 643 -43.73 -8.88 -24.14
C GLY A 643 -44.55 -9.57 -25.23
N SER A 644 -45.17 -10.70 -24.89
CA SER A 644 -46.01 -11.47 -25.82
C SER A 644 -47.30 -10.73 -26.16
N SER A 645 -47.92 -10.06 -25.18
CA SER A 645 -49.10 -9.21 -25.41
C SER A 645 -48.80 -8.03 -26.35
N LEU A 646 -47.63 -7.41 -26.23
CA LEU A 646 -47.27 -6.22 -27.01
C LEU A 646 -46.82 -6.53 -28.45
N GLU A 647 -46.47 -7.78 -28.79
CA GLU A 647 -46.22 -8.19 -30.18
C GLU A 647 -47.50 -8.38 -31.00
N HIS A 648 -48.65 -8.46 -30.33
CA HIS A 648 -49.97 -8.63 -30.94
C HIS A 648 -50.86 -7.40 -30.72
N PRO A 649 -50.50 -6.22 -31.27
CA PRO A 649 -51.25 -4.97 -31.06
C PRO A 649 -52.70 -5.06 -31.59
N GLU A 650 -53.01 -6.00 -32.49
CA GLU A 650 -54.36 -6.27 -32.97
C GLU A 650 -55.35 -6.71 -31.87
N ARG A 651 -54.85 -7.23 -30.74
CA ARG A 651 -55.67 -7.60 -29.58
C ARG A 651 -55.77 -6.49 -28.53
N LEU A 652 -55.00 -5.41 -28.70
CA LEU A 652 -54.96 -4.30 -27.76
C LEU A 652 -56.06 -3.28 -28.10
N VAL A 653 -56.97 -3.05 -27.15
CA VAL A 653 -58.00 -2.02 -27.25
C VAL A 653 -57.43 -0.71 -26.71
N ARG A 654 -57.39 0.31 -27.57
CA ARG A 654 -56.82 1.64 -27.26
C ARG A 654 -57.76 2.48 -26.39
N GLU A 655 -57.22 3.09 -25.33
CA GLU A 655 -57.93 3.98 -24.42
C GLU A 655 -57.26 5.37 -24.37
N GLN A 656 -58.00 6.43 -24.01
CA GLN A 656 -57.46 7.79 -23.86
C GLN A 656 -56.37 7.91 -22.77
N SER A 657 -56.32 6.96 -21.82
CA SER A 657 -55.32 6.90 -20.75
C SER A 657 -54.06 6.10 -21.11
N ASP A 658 -53.94 5.59 -22.34
CA ASP A 658 -52.86 4.69 -22.73
C ASP A 658 -51.47 5.33 -22.58
N ASP A 659 -51.30 6.60 -22.93
CA ASP A 659 -50.00 7.28 -22.82
C ASP A 659 -49.49 7.34 -21.36
N GLN A 660 -50.39 7.51 -20.38
CA GLN A 660 -50.03 7.48 -18.96
C GLN A 660 -49.58 6.09 -18.53
N HIS A 661 -50.25 5.04 -19.04
CA HIS A 661 -49.88 3.65 -18.75
C HIS A 661 -48.61 3.22 -19.48
N ILE A 662 -48.36 3.71 -20.70
CA ILE A 662 -47.12 3.50 -21.44
C ILE A 662 -45.94 4.11 -20.68
N GLU A 663 -46.06 5.34 -20.18
CA GLU A 663 -45.01 5.99 -19.40
C GLU A 663 -44.75 5.28 -18.05
N ALA A 664 -45.81 4.85 -17.36
CA ALA A 664 -45.71 4.10 -16.12
C ALA A 664 -45.03 2.74 -16.32
N LEU A 665 -45.45 1.98 -17.34
CA LEU A 665 -44.86 0.70 -17.72
C LEU A 665 -43.40 0.89 -18.13
N SER A 666 -43.08 1.82 -19.02
CA SER A 666 -41.69 2.06 -19.46
C SER A 666 -40.78 2.45 -18.29
N THR A 667 -41.26 3.24 -17.33
CA THR A 667 -40.50 3.59 -16.12
C THR A 667 -40.30 2.40 -15.18
N ASN A 668 -41.24 1.46 -15.11
CA ASN A 668 -41.12 0.27 -14.28
C ASN A 668 -40.19 -0.77 -14.94
N ILE A 669 -40.39 -1.04 -16.23
CA ILE A 669 -39.60 -1.99 -17.02
C ILE A 669 -38.12 -1.56 -17.10
N SER A 670 -37.85 -0.27 -17.28
CA SER A 670 -36.47 0.25 -17.27
C SER A 670 -35.73 0.05 -15.93
N LYS A 671 -36.44 -0.15 -14.81
CA LYS A 671 -35.81 -0.54 -13.54
C LYS A 671 -35.56 -2.03 -13.45
N GLN A 672 -36.48 -2.85 -13.98
CA GLN A 672 -36.34 -4.30 -13.92
C GLN A 672 -35.22 -4.80 -14.85
N MET A 673 -34.95 -4.13 -15.97
CA MET A 673 -33.91 -4.61 -16.87
C MET A 673 -32.49 -4.55 -16.29
N LEU A 674 -32.24 -3.69 -15.29
CA LEU A 674 -30.90 -3.42 -14.77
C LEU A 674 -30.29 -4.63 -14.03
N PRO A 675 -28.99 -4.92 -14.23
CA PRO A 675 -28.32 -6.04 -13.58
C PRO A 675 -28.08 -5.78 -12.08
N THR A 676 -28.20 -6.83 -11.26
CA THR A 676 -27.89 -6.81 -9.83
C THR A 676 -26.43 -7.20 -9.56
N GLY A 677 -25.91 -6.84 -8.38
CA GLY A 677 -24.53 -7.17 -7.99
C GLY A 677 -24.24 -8.65 -7.75
N ASP A 678 -25.25 -9.52 -7.82
CA ASP A 678 -25.09 -10.97 -7.65
C ASP A 678 -24.11 -11.56 -8.67
N ILE A 679 -24.09 -11.02 -9.90
CA ILE A 679 -23.15 -11.41 -10.96
C ILE A 679 -21.70 -11.11 -10.55
N VAL A 680 -21.45 -9.94 -9.94
CA VAL A 680 -20.12 -9.52 -9.49
C VAL A 680 -19.68 -10.34 -8.27
N ILE A 681 -20.59 -10.65 -7.35
CA ILE A 681 -20.29 -11.48 -6.18
C ILE A 681 -19.85 -12.89 -6.59
N LEU A 682 -20.49 -13.46 -7.62
CA LEU A 682 -20.13 -14.77 -8.17
C LEU A 682 -18.82 -14.75 -8.96
N ASP A 683 -18.41 -13.60 -9.51
CA ASP A 683 -17.10 -13.40 -10.17
C ASP A 683 -15.93 -13.30 -9.17
N GLU A 684 -16.20 -13.00 -7.90
CA GLU A 684 -15.18 -12.88 -6.83
C GLU A 684 -15.09 -14.10 -5.91
N ALA A 685 -15.90 -15.14 -6.17
CA ALA A 685 -15.87 -16.38 -5.40
C ALA A 685 -14.68 -17.28 -5.84
N PRO A 686 -14.09 -18.09 -4.94
CA PRO A 686 -13.04 -19.05 -5.29
C PRO A 686 -13.51 -20.01 -6.41
N GLU A 687 -12.63 -20.35 -7.35
CA GLU A 687 -12.97 -21.08 -8.58
C GLU A 687 -13.60 -22.46 -8.35
N ASP A 688 -13.35 -23.08 -7.20
CA ASP A 688 -13.61 -24.51 -6.96
C ASP A 688 -15.07 -24.89 -6.65
N ASP A 689 -16.03 -23.97 -6.52
CA ASP A 689 -17.36 -24.35 -6.00
C ASP A 689 -18.62 -23.90 -6.78
N LYS A 690 -18.58 -22.94 -7.72
CA LYS A 690 -19.84 -22.35 -8.27
C LYS A 690 -19.86 -21.84 -9.73
N THR A 691 -19.10 -22.42 -10.65
CA THR A 691 -19.12 -22.01 -12.08
C THR A 691 -20.51 -22.18 -12.73
N SER A 692 -21.28 -23.17 -12.28
CA SER A 692 -22.66 -23.42 -12.75
C SER A 692 -23.63 -22.30 -12.35
N ASP A 693 -23.61 -21.88 -11.09
CA ASP A 693 -24.49 -20.83 -10.56
C ASP A 693 -24.20 -19.47 -11.20
N ARG A 694 -22.92 -19.16 -11.45
CA ARG A 694 -22.48 -17.96 -12.18
C ARG A 694 -23.06 -17.92 -13.60
N ASN A 695 -22.93 -19.02 -14.33
CA ASN A 695 -23.45 -19.12 -15.69
C ASN A 695 -24.99 -19.01 -15.73
N ALA A 696 -25.68 -19.59 -14.74
CA ALA A 696 -27.13 -19.46 -14.61
C ALA A 696 -27.58 -18.02 -14.36
N ALA A 697 -26.91 -17.31 -13.44
CA ALA A 697 -27.20 -15.90 -13.14
C ALA A 697 -26.99 -14.98 -14.35
N ILE A 698 -25.90 -15.17 -15.09
CA ILE A 698 -25.62 -14.40 -16.32
C ILE A 698 -26.66 -14.68 -17.41
N LYS A 699 -27.05 -15.94 -17.61
CA LYS A 699 -28.10 -16.30 -18.58
C LYS A 699 -29.44 -15.65 -18.25
N LEU A 700 -29.85 -15.68 -16.99
CA LEU A 700 -31.09 -15.05 -16.54
C LEU A 700 -31.07 -13.53 -16.73
N ALA A 701 -29.96 -12.87 -16.39
CA ALA A 701 -29.79 -11.43 -16.59
C ALA A 701 -29.88 -11.04 -18.08
N ARG A 702 -29.20 -11.79 -18.96
CA ARG A 702 -29.26 -11.59 -20.43
C ARG A 702 -30.67 -11.77 -20.98
N TYR A 703 -31.39 -12.79 -20.50
CA TYR A 703 -32.76 -13.08 -20.91
C TYR A 703 -33.70 -11.93 -20.52
N ARG A 704 -33.67 -11.50 -19.25
CA ARG A 704 -34.46 -10.39 -18.72
C ARG A 704 -34.17 -9.08 -19.45
N ALA A 705 -32.90 -8.74 -19.64
CA ALA A 705 -32.49 -7.53 -20.35
C ALA A 705 -33.03 -7.48 -21.79
N THR A 706 -32.89 -8.59 -22.54
CA THR A 706 -33.35 -8.68 -23.93
C THR A 706 -34.87 -8.54 -24.03
N LEU A 707 -35.60 -9.21 -23.14
CA LEU A 707 -37.07 -9.14 -23.08
C LEU A 707 -37.55 -7.73 -22.74
N CYS A 708 -36.99 -7.09 -21.72
CA CYS A 708 -37.34 -5.72 -21.35
C CYS A 708 -37.02 -4.70 -22.46
N MET A 709 -35.90 -4.86 -23.17
CA MET A 709 -35.56 -3.98 -24.30
C MET A 709 -36.55 -4.10 -25.45
N ARG A 710 -37.00 -5.32 -25.79
CA ARG A 710 -38.06 -5.54 -26.79
C ARG A 710 -39.39 -4.91 -26.35
N ILE A 711 -39.75 -5.06 -25.08
CA ILE A 711 -40.95 -4.43 -24.50
C ILE A 711 -40.88 -2.91 -24.62
N LEU A 712 -39.76 -2.29 -24.24
CA LEU A 712 -39.58 -0.83 -24.34
C LEU A 712 -39.70 -0.33 -25.78
N LYS A 713 -39.11 -1.05 -26.74
CA LYS A 713 -39.23 -0.73 -28.17
C LYS A 713 -40.69 -0.80 -28.63
N ASN A 714 -41.41 -1.86 -28.27
CA ASN A 714 -42.82 -2.03 -28.67
C ASN A 714 -43.73 -1.00 -28.01
N LEU A 715 -43.50 -0.67 -26.73
CA LEU A 715 -44.21 0.41 -26.03
C LEU A 715 -43.95 1.78 -26.66
N GLY A 716 -42.74 2.04 -27.15
CA GLY A 716 -42.40 3.25 -27.90
C GLY A 716 -43.21 3.39 -29.19
N SER A 717 -43.32 2.30 -29.96
CA SER A 717 -44.10 2.27 -31.21
C SER A 717 -45.61 2.50 -31.03
N LEU A 718 -46.14 2.34 -29.81
CA LEU A 718 -47.56 2.53 -29.48
C LEU A 718 -47.92 3.98 -29.09
N ARG A 719 -46.96 4.90 -29.05
CA ARG A 719 -47.22 6.32 -28.75
C ARG A 719 -47.79 7.01 -29.99
N GLU A 720 -48.89 7.74 -29.83
CA GLU A 720 -49.57 8.45 -30.94
C GLU A 720 -48.85 9.74 -31.35
N PHE A 721 -48.04 10.31 -30.46
CA PHE A 721 -47.21 11.49 -30.71
C PHE A 721 -45.78 11.26 -30.21
N PRO A 722 -44.73 11.61 -30.97
CA PRO A 722 -43.37 11.59 -30.46
C PRO A 722 -43.27 12.61 -29.32
N THR A 723 -43.24 12.12 -28.08
CA THR A 723 -42.97 12.95 -26.90
C THR A 723 -41.60 13.60 -27.07
N THR A 724 -41.53 14.92 -26.98
CA THR A 724 -40.27 15.69 -27.09
C THR A 724 -39.26 15.37 -25.99
N GLU A 725 -39.70 14.77 -24.87
CA GLU A 725 -38.82 14.36 -23.77
C GLU A 725 -39.19 12.95 -23.26
N LEU A 726 -38.25 12.01 -23.32
CA LEU A 726 -38.33 10.72 -22.65
C LEU A 726 -37.78 10.85 -21.23
N ASN A 727 -38.35 10.10 -20.28
CA ASN A 727 -37.87 10.10 -18.90
C ASN A 727 -36.38 9.76 -18.82
N LYS A 728 -35.61 10.67 -18.21
CA LYS A 728 -34.14 10.57 -18.05
C LYS A 728 -33.69 9.25 -17.43
N LYS A 729 -34.52 8.59 -16.61
CA LYS A 729 -34.23 7.27 -16.02
C LYS A 729 -34.25 6.13 -17.03
N ILE A 730 -35.12 6.20 -18.04
CA ILE A 730 -35.17 5.19 -19.12
C ILE A 730 -33.88 5.28 -19.94
N LEU A 731 -33.45 6.50 -20.26
CA LEU A 731 -32.19 6.77 -20.96
C LEU A 731 -30.96 6.26 -20.17
N LEU A 732 -30.92 6.49 -18.85
CA LEU A 732 -29.88 5.93 -17.97
C LEU A 732 -29.84 4.41 -18.03
N SER A 733 -31.00 3.76 -17.96
CA SER A 733 -31.06 2.31 -18.03
C SER A 733 -30.69 1.78 -19.41
N ALA A 734 -30.97 2.50 -20.50
CA ALA A 734 -30.51 2.12 -21.83
C ALA A 734 -28.97 2.18 -21.95
N ILE A 735 -28.34 3.20 -21.36
CA ILE A 735 -26.88 3.34 -21.33
C ILE A 735 -26.20 2.14 -20.64
N ALA A 736 -26.85 1.48 -19.67
CA ALA A 736 -26.31 0.29 -19.00
C ALA A 736 -26.04 -0.92 -19.93
N PHE A 737 -26.50 -0.88 -21.19
CA PHE A 737 -26.37 -1.95 -22.19
C PHE A 737 -25.59 -1.51 -23.44
N THR A 738 -24.89 -0.37 -23.41
CA THR A 738 -24.13 0.11 -24.58
C THR A 738 -22.79 -0.60 -24.77
N ASP A 739 -22.23 -1.23 -23.73
CA ASP A 739 -20.98 -1.96 -23.84
C ASP A 739 -21.23 -3.46 -24.10
N PRO A 740 -20.82 -4.02 -25.26
CA PRO A 740 -21.01 -5.43 -25.58
C PRO A 740 -20.10 -6.36 -24.76
N ARG A 741 -19.09 -5.84 -24.06
CA ARG A 741 -18.20 -6.63 -23.19
C ARG A 741 -18.83 -6.96 -21.85
N ASP A 742 -19.90 -6.25 -21.47
CA ASP A 742 -20.57 -6.48 -20.20
C ASP A 742 -21.23 -7.87 -20.17
N PRO A 743 -21.09 -8.64 -19.09
CA PRO A 743 -21.62 -10.00 -19.01
C PRO A 743 -23.12 -10.10 -19.27
N TRP A 744 -23.90 -9.08 -18.91
CA TRP A 744 -25.36 -9.04 -19.05
C TRP A 744 -25.86 -8.52 -20.40
N THR A 745 -24.99 -7.96 -21.25
CA THR A 745 -25.39 -7.36 -22.52
C THR A 745 -25.45 -8.41 -23.63
N THR A 746 -26.58 -8.50 -24.32
CA THR A 746 -26.76 -9.29 -25.55
C THR A 746 -26.67 -8.39 -26.78
N LYS A 747 -26.35 -8.97 -27.94
CA LYS A 747 -26.32 -8.23 -29.22
C LYS A 747 -27.63 -7.47 -29.48
N VAL A 748 -28.77 -8.13 -29.26
CA VAL A 748 -30.11 -7.54 -29.43
C VAL A 748 -30.35 -6.40 -28.43
N SER A 749 -30.00 -6.59 -27.15
CA SER A 749 -30.16 -5.53 -26.14
C SER A 749 -29.28 -4.30 -26.44
N ASN A 750 -28.08 -4.53 -26.97
CA ASN A 750 -27.15 -3.46 -27.36
C ASN A 750 -27.66 -2.66 -28.57
N GLU A 751 -28.11 -3.36 -29.62
CA GLU A 751 -28.68 -2.71 -30.82
C GLU A 751 -29.90 -1.83 -30.47
N ILE A 752 -30.81 -2.33 -29.63
CA ILE A 752 -32.00 -1.57 -29.19
C ILE A 752 -31.58 -0.38 -28.30
N ALA A 753 -30.64 -0.58 -27.36
CA ALA A 753 -30.15 0.48 -26.50
C ALA A 753 -29.51 1.62 -27.31
N LEU A 754 -28.66 1.29 -28.29
CA LEU A 754 -28.05 2.27 -29.19
C LEU A 754 -29.09 2.98 -30.05
N GLN A 755 -30.14 2.28 -30.50
CA GLN A 755 -31.26 2.89 -31.24
C GLN A 755 -32.00 3.95 -30.38
N ILE A 756 -32.33 3.61 -29.12
CA ILE A 756 -33.00 4.54 -28.19
C ILE A 756 -32.09 5.75 -27.91
N ILE A 757 -30.81 5.54 -27.66
CA ILE A 757 -29.86 6.64 -27.40
C ILE A 757 -29.70 7.54 -28.61
N TYR A 758 -29.67 6.97 -29.82
CA TYR A 758 -29.57 7.72 -31.07
C TYR A 758 -30.79 8.61 -31.31
N GLU A 759 -31.99 8.09 -31.01
CA GLU A 759 -33.25 8.84 -31.14
C GLU A 759 -33.29 10.06 -30.20
N PHE A 760 -32.76 9.94 -28.99
CA PHE A 760 -32.74 11.02 -27.99
C PHE A 760 -31.35 11.68 -27.82
N LYS A 761 -30.50 11.64 -28.86
CA LYS A 761 -29.11 12.10 -28.80
C LYS A 761 -28.96 13.55 -28.30
N ASP A 762 -29.86 14.45 -28.67
CA ASP A 762 -29.76 15.87 -28.31
C ASP A 762 -29.97 16.08 -26.81
N THR A 763 -30.85 15.28 -26.20
CA THR A 763 -31.06 15.27 -24.74
C THR A 763 -29.89 14.61 -24.03
N VAL A 764 -29.45 13.46 -24.54
CA VAL A 764 -28.45 12.60 -23.89
C VAL A 764 -27.04 13.21 -23.95
N LEU A 765 -26.68 13.92 -25.02
CA LEU A 765 -25.39 14.60 -25.16
C LEU A 765 -25.34 15.98 -24.51
N SER A 766 -26.45 16.45 -23.91
CA SER A 766 -26.50 17.73 -23.22
C SER A 766 -25.65 17.73 -21.94
N SER A 767 -25.04 18.88 -21.63
CA SER A 767 -24.28 19.04 -20.38
C SER A 767 -25.17 18.87 -19.14
N GLU A 768 -26.47 19.20 -19.22
CA GLU A 768 -27.41 19.00 -18.12
C GLU A 768 -27.60 17.50 -17.83
N PHE A 769 -27.76 16.68 -18.86
CA PHE A 769 -27.93 15.24 -18.70
C PHE A 769 -26.65 14.56 -18.20
N ILE A 770 -25.50 14.87 -18.80
CA ILE A 770 -24.24 14.23 -18.42
C ILE A 770 -23.77 14.69 -17.03
N VAL A 771 -23.72 15.99 -16.76
CA VAL A 771 -23.13 16.52 -15.52
C VAL A 771 -24.11 16.52 -14.35
N GLU A 772 -25.32 17.07 -14.53
CA GLU A 772 -26.27 17.16 -13.42
C GLU A 772 -26.99 15.83 -13.15
N PHE A 773 -27.47 15.15 -14.20
CA PHE A 773 -28.25 13.93 -14.01
C PHE A 773 -27.38 12.68 -13.81
N ILE A 774 -26.42 12.40 -14.70
CA ILE A 774 -25.55 11.22 -14.58
C ILE A 774 -24.50 11.41 -13.49
N LEU A 775 -23.59 12.37 -13.62
CA LEU A 775 -22.43 12.44 -12.72
C LEU A 775 -22.81 12.86 -11.31
N LYS A 776 -23.56 13.95 -11.14
CA LYS A 776 -23.98 14.44 -9.81
C LYS A 776 -25.15 13.64 -9.23
N GLY A 777 -26.13 13.30 -10.06
CA GLY A 777 -27.37 12.63 -9.63
C GLY A 777 -27.23 11.12 -9.41
N PHE A 778 -26.42 10.42 -10.19
CA PHE A 778 -26.30 8.96 -10.15
C PHE A 778 -24.91 8.46 -9.72
N ILE A 779 -23.84 8.87 -10.39
CA ILE A 779 -22.48 8.34 -10.13
C ILE A 779 -21.95 8.79 -8.76
N ARG A 780 -21.92 10.10 -8.49
CA ARG A 780 -21.30 10.63 -7.27
C ARG A 780 -21.87 10.03 -5.97
N PRO A 781 -23.21 9.87 -5.79
CA PRO A 781 -23.77 9.22 -4.61
C PRO A 781 -23.31 7.77 -4.40
N LEU A 782 -23.05 7.03 -5.49
CA LEU A 782 -22.60 5.64 -5.42
C LEU A 782 -21.11 5.53 -5.05
N PHE A 783 -20.29 6.47 -5.52
CA PHE A 783 -18.84 6.44 -5.28
C PHE A 783 -18.39 7.18 -4.01
N ILE A 784 -19.22 8.06 -3.42
CA ILE A 784 -18.81 8.89 -2.25
C ILE A 784 -18.43 8.09 -0.99
N LYS A 785 -18.98 6.86 -0.84
CA LYS A 785 -18.68 5.96 0.28
C LYS A 785 -17.33 5.27 0.09
N SER A 786 -16.89 5.08 -1.15
CA SER A 786 -15.59 4.53 -1.51
C SER A 786 -14.59 5.69 -1.62
N LYS A 787 -13.84 5.97 -0.55
CA LYS A 787 -12.87 7.08 -0.57
C LYS A 787 -11.49 6.61 -1.04
N PRO A 788 -11.00 7.04 -2.22
CA PRO A 788 -9.60 6.82 -2.59
C PRO A 788 -8.68 7.59 -1.64
N SER A 789 -7.60 6.95 -1.20
CA SER A 789 -6.67 7.50 -0.20
C SER A 789 -5.79 8.64 -0.74
N THR A 790 -5.79 8.83 -2.06
CA THR A 790 -4.90 9.72 -2.82
C THR A 790 -5.48 11.13 -3.07
N ILE A 791 -6.77 11.37 -2.78
CA ILE A 791 -7.42 12.68 -3.05
C ILE A 791 -8.39 13.17 -1.96
N THR A 792 -8.61 14.48 -1.92
CA THR A 792 -9.65 15.13 -1.10
C THR A 792 -11.03 15.02 -1.77
N ALA A 793 -12.11 15.27 -1.02
CA ALA A 793 -13.49 15.28 -1.56
C ALA A 793 -13.75 16.27 -2.73
N SER A 794 -12.78 17.17 -3.01
CA SER A 794 -12.80 18.10 -4.14
C SER A 794 -11.94 17.66 -5.33
N GLY A 795 -11.38 16.44 -5.32
CA GLY A 795 -10.56 15.89 -6.41
C GLY A 795 -9.09 16.37 -6.46
N ARG A 796 -8.58 17.00 -5.39
CA ARG A 796 -7.18 17.46 -5.30
C ARG A 796 -6.31 16.44 -4.56
N LYS A 797 -5.01 16.40 -4.86
CA LYS A 797 -4.03 15.52 -4.20
C LYS A 797 -4.17 15.58 -2.66
N ALA A 798 -4.39 14.44 -2.02
CA ALA A 798 -4.38 14.29 -0.57
C ALA A 798 -2.93 14.12 -0.06
N ILE A 799 -2.72 14.44 1.21
CA ILE A 799 -1.44 14.19 1.89
C ILE A 799 -1.29 12.66 2.00
N PRO A 800 -0.14 12.06 1.62
CA PRO A 800 0.01 10.61 1.62
C PRO A 800 -0.28 10.02 3.00
N SER A 801 -1.19 9.04 3.04
CA SER A 801 -1.36 8.20 4.21
C SER A 801 -0.19 7.20 4.27
N SER A 802 0.46 7.06 5.41
CA SER A 802 1.57 6.12 5.67
C SER A 802 1.13 4.65 5.85
N ALA A 803 -0.13 4.34 5.52
CA ALA A 803 -0.68 3.00 5.67
C ALA A 803 -0.41 2.16 4.41
N PRO A 804 0.13 0.93 4.55
CA PRO A 804 0.25 0.02 3.42
C PRO A 804 -1.14 -0.30 2.83
N PRO A 805 -1.24 -0.51 1.50
CA PRO A 805 -2.49 -0.90 0.87
C PRO A 805 -2.97 -2.22 1.46
N LYS A 806 -4.18 -2.22 2.03
CA LYS A 806 -4.81 -3.42 2.57
C LYS A 806 -5.08 -4.40 1.41
N ARG A 807 -4.48 -5.59 1.44
CA ARG A 807 -4.74 -6.64 0.44
C ARG A 807 -5.44 -7.85 1.07
N PHE A 808 -6.49 -8.27 0.36
CA PHE A 808 -7.10 -9.60 0.23
C PHE A 808 -7.87 -10.31 1.36
N GLU A 809 -7.91 -9.86 2.60
CA GLU A 809 -8.64 -10.63 3.65
C GLU A 809 -10.05 -10.11 4.03
N ALA A 810 -10.57 -9.06 3.38
CA ALA A 810 -11.77 -8.36 3.88
C ALA A 810 -12.91 -8.11 2.85
N ALA A 811 -13.00 -8.87 1.75
CA ALA A 811 -14.02 -8.63 0.71
C ALA A 811 -15.48 -8.64 1.24
N HIS A 812 -15.76 -9.38 2.30
CA HIS A 812 -17.09 -9.42 2.93
C HIS A 812 -17.41 -8.21 3.83
N LEU A 813 -16.39 -7.57 4.42
CA LEU A 813 -16.56 -6.44 5.36
C LEU A 813 -16.77 -5.09 4.64
N ASP A 814 -16.40 -4.99 3.35
CA ASP A 814 -16.36 -3.72 2.61
C ASP A 814 -17.56 -3.51 1.64
N ARG A 815 -18.45 -4.50 1.51
CA ARG A 815 -19.66 -4.44 0.66
C ARG A 815 -20.52 -3.19 0.86
N PRO A 816 -20.88 -2.75 2.10
CA PRO A 816 -21.73 -1.56 2.28
C PRO A 816 -21.06 -0.24 1.86
N ASN A 817 -19.73 -0.24 1.69
CA ASN A 817 -18.96 0.92 1.27
C ASN A 817 -18.77 1.01 -0.26
N LYS A 818 -19.19 -0.03 -1.02
CA LYS A 818 -19.05 -0.11 -2.48
C LYS A 818 -20.41 -0.36 -3.19
N PRO A 819 -21.41 0.52 -3.03
CA PRO A 819 -22.72 0.33 -3.66
C PRO A 819 -22.64 0.38 -5.20
N TRP A 820 -21.69 1.13 -5.77
CA TRP A 820 -21.41 1.13 -7.22
C TRP A 820 -21.03 -0.26 -7.76
N LYS A 821 -20.46 -1.14 -6.92
CA LYS A 821 -19.99 -2.48 -7.30
C LYS A 821 -21.05 -3.55 -7.04
N TYR A 822 -21.68 -3.51 -5.86
CA TYR A 822 -22.57 -4.57 -5.38
C TYR A 822 -24.07 -4.25 -5.46
N GLU A 823 -24.46 -2.97 -5.59
CA GLU A 823 -25.87 -2.58 -5.80
C GLU A 823 -26.14 -2.18 -7.25
N SER A 824 -25.19 -1.51 -7.91
CA SER A 824 -25.38 -0.96 -9.28
C SER A 824 -24.14 -1.18 -10.16
N PRO A 825 -23.79 -2.44 -10.52
CA PRO A 825 -22.56 -2.76 -11.25
C PRO A 825 -22.46 -2.07 -12.63
N TYR A 826 -23.60 -1.80 -13.26
CA TYR A 826 -23.70 -1.05 -14.52
C TYR A 826 -23.27 0.42 -14.40
N SER A 827 -23.01 0.93 -13.19
CA SER A 827 -22.51 2.29 -12.98
C SER A 827 -21.15 2.53 -13.64
N VAL A 828 -20.31 1.49 -13.80
CA VAL A 828 -19.03 1.58 -14.52
C VAL A 828 -19.26 1.84 -16.01
N THR A 829 -20.20 1.13 -16.63
CA THR A 829 -20.61 1.32 -18.04
C THR A 829 -21.18 2.71 -18.26
N VAL A 830 -22.06 3.17 -17.37
CA VAL A 830 -22.62 4.53 -17.41
C VAL A 830 -21.53 5.59 -17.26
N PHE A 831 -20.56 5.36 -16.37
CA PHE A 831 -19.44 6.29 -16.18
C PHE A 831 -18.51 6.34 -17.39
N ARG A 832 -18.19 5.19 -18.00
CA ARG A 832 -17.44 5.08 -19.26
C ARG A 832 -18.14 5.85 -20.38
N TRP A 833 -19.43 5.60 -20.56
CA TRP A 833 -20.25 6.29 -21.55
C TRP A 833 -20.24 7.82 -21.33
N ALA A 834 -20.40 8.28 -20.09
CA ALA A 834 -20.33 9.71 -19.77
C ALA A 834 -18.97 10.32 -20.15
N ILE A 835 -17.87 9.60 -19.92
CA ILE A 835 -16.53 10.04 -20.32
C ILE A 835 -16.40 10.10 -21.83
N GLU A 836 -16.79 9.06 -22.56
CA GLU A 836 -16.66 8.96 -24.02
C GLU A 836 -17.37 10.10 -24.75
N TYR A 837 -18.57 10.45 -24.30
CA TYR A 837 -19.41 11.47 -24.94
C TYR A 837 -19.26 12.89 -24.38
N SER A 838 -18.47 13.08 -23.31
CA SER A 838 -18.14 14.42 -22.81
C SER A 838 -17.14 15.13 -23.74
N SER A 839 -17.44 16.37 -24.14
CA SER A 839 -16.49 17.23 -24.86
C SER A 839 -15.37 17.73 -23.94
N ALA A 840 -14.23 18.11 -24.52
CA ALA A 840 -13.10 18.63 -23.75
C ALA A 840 -13.48 19.87 -22.91
N ASP A 841 -14.40 20.72 -23.40
CA ASP A 841 -14.89 21.90 -22.66
C ASP A 841 -15.70 21.52 -21.42
N ILE A 842 -16.60 20.53 -21.53
CA ILE A 842 -17.37 20.02 -20.39
C ILE A 842 -16.42 19.43 -19.35
N VAL A 843 -15.42 18.65 -19.79
CA VAL A 843 -14.40 18.06 -18.92
C VAL A 843 -13.61 19.14 -18.20
N GLN A 844 -13.14 20.19 -18.87
CA GLN A 844 -12.40 21.28 -18.23
C GLN A 844 -13.20 22.02 -17.16
N GLN A 845 -14.52 22.17 -17.33
CA GLN A 845 -15.39 22.84 -16.36
C GLN A 845 -15.80 21.95 -15.20
N SER A 846 -15.88 20.63 -15.41
CA SER A 846 -16.50 19.69 -14.47
C SER A 846 -15.62 18.48 -14.09
N TRP A 847 -14.31 18.54 -14.35
CA TRP A 847 -13.33 17.47 -14.08
C TRP A 847 -13.43 16.88 -12.66
N ASN A 848 -13.76 17.72 -11.66
CA ASN A 848 -13.88 17.31 -10.27
C ASN A 848 -14.99 16.27 -10.01
N GLN A 849 -15.95 16.10 -10.93
CA GLN A 849 -16.97 15.05 -10.86
C GLN A 849 -16.47 13.70 -11.40
N TYR A 850 -15.49 13.70 -12.30
CA TYR A 850 -14.97 12.49 -12.95
C TYR A 850 -13.82 11.85 -12.18
N ILE A 851 -12.96 12.66 -11.55
CA ILE A 851 -11.73 12.12 -10.92
C ILE A 851 -11.99 11.14 -9.77
N PRO A 852 -12.88 11.42 -8.79
CA PRO A 852 -13.05 10.48 -7.67
C PRO A 852 -13.55 9.09 -8.09
N PRO A 853 -14.58 8.95 -8.96
CA PRO A 853 -14.95 7.64 -9.49
C PRO A 853 -13.82 6.95 -10.25
N LEU A 854 -13.09 7.68 -11.10
CA LEU A 854 -11.97 7.12 -11.87
C LEU A 854 -10.86 6.57 -10.98
N LEU A 855 -10.41 7.32 -9.98
CA LEU A 855 -9.38 6.86 -9.04
C LEU A 855 -9.87 5.67 -8.20
N THR A 856 -11.16 5.64 -7.85
CA THR A 856 -11.74 4.49 -7.14
C THR A 856 -11.65 3.21 -7.97
N LEU A 857 -11.87 3.30 -9.29
CA LEU A 857 -11.73 2.14 -10.19
C LEU A 857 -10.27 1.71 -10.34
N LEU A 858 -9.32 2.65 -10.39
CA LEU A 858 -7.89 2.38 -10.50
C LEU A 858 -7.29 1.79 -9.21
N ASP A 859 -7.80 2.18 -8.04
CA ASP A 859 -7.37 1.66 -6.74
C ASP A 859 -8.01 0.29 -6.39
N GLU A 860 -8.99 -0.19 -7.16
CA GLU A 860 -9.74 -1.42 -6.84
C GLU A 860 -8.87 -2.68 -6.94
N GLY A 861 -9.02 -3.60 -5.98
CA GLY A 861 -8.22 -4.83 -5.93
C GLY A 861 -8.56 -5.88 -6.99
N ASN A 862 -9.78 -5.83 -7.55
CA ASN A 862 -10.22 -6.70 -8.64
C ASN A 862 -9.57 -6.26 -9.96
N THR A 863 -8.78 -7.17 -10.55
CA THR A 863 -7.98 -6.94 -11.77
C THR A 863 -8.83 -6.58 -12.98
N LYS A 864 -10.01 -7.18 -13.17
CA LYS A 864 -10.92 -6.88 -14.29
C LYS A 864 -11.50 -5.47 -14.19
N ILE A 865 -11.91 -5.06 -12.99
CA ILE A 865 -12.43 -3.70 -12.74
C ILE A 865 -11.31 -2.67 -12.93
N ARG A 866 -10.11 -2.95 -12.40
CA ARG A 866 -8.94 -2.09 -12.55
C ARG A 866 -8.53 -1.92 -14.02
N ALA A 867 -8.52 -3.00 -14.80
CA ALA A 867 -8.29 -2.94 -16.24
C ALA A 867 -9.35 -2.06 -16.94
N GLY A 868 -10.62 -2.21 -16.57
CA GLY A 868 -11.70 -1.34 -17.06
C GLY A 868 -11.49 0.14 -16.71
N GLY A 869 -10.95 0.43 -15.52
CA GLY A 869 -10.57 1.77 -15.09
C GLY A 869 -9.40 2.36 -15.90
N LEU A 870 -8.39 1.55 -16.24
CA LEU A 870 -7.29 1.97 -17.10
C LEU A 870 -7.74 2.24 -18.55
N GLU A 871 -8.64 1.42 -19.09
CA GLU A 871 -9.25 1.68 -20.42
C GLU A 871 -9.98 3.03 -20.43
N ILE A 872 -10.78 3.30 -19.39
CA ILE A 872 -11.48 4.58 -19.23
C ILE A 872 -10.48 5.73 -19.13
N LEU A 873 -9.39 5.55 -18.37
CA LEU A 873 -8.33 6.55 -18.24
C LEU A 873 -7.68 6.86 -19.59
N ASN A 874 -7.35 5.85 -20.40
CA ASN A 874 -6.72 6.04 -21.72
C ASN A 874 -7.62 6.82 -22.68
N THR A 875 -8.93 6.58 -22.64
CA THR A 875 -9.90 7.38 -23.41
C THR A 875 -10.08 8.79 -22.85
N PHE A 876 -9.88 8.99 -21.54
CA PHE A 876 -10.12 10.27 -20.88
C PHE A 876 -8.93 11.22 -20.94
N LEU A 877 -7.69 10.70 -20.85
CA LEU A 877 -6.45 11.47 -20.82
C LEU A 877 -6.33 12.50 -21.97
N PRO A 878 -6.63 12.16 -23.24
CA PRO A 878 -6.57 13.11 -24.36
C PRO A 878 -7.52 14.30 -24.24
N LYS A 879 -8.54 14.23 -23.37
CA LYS A 879 -9.52 15.31 -23.15
C LYS A 879 -9.04 16.36 -22.13
N PHE A 880 -7.94 16.11 -21.43
CA PHE A 880 -7.35 17.07 -20.50
C PHE A 880 -6.47 18.09 -21.21
N SER A 881 -6.44 19.31 -20.69
CA SER A 881 -5.44 20.30 -21.08
C SER A 881 -4.18 20.18 -20.21
N THR A 882 -3.02 20.47 -20.80
CA THR A 882 -1.74 20.55 -20.09
C THR A 882 -1.80 21.47 -18.87
N LYS A 883 -2.51 22.61 -19.00
CA LYS A 883 -2.72 23.58 -17.92
C LYS A 883 -3.49 22.94 -16.75
N LEU A 884 -4.55 22.19 -17.04
CA LEU A 884 -5.37 21.54 -16.01
C LEU A 884 -4.55 20.50 -15.23
N LEU A 885 -3.82 19.62 -15.91
CA LEU A 885 -3.02 18.57 -15.27
C LEU A 885 -1.92 19.13 -14.37
N ASN A 886 -1.22 20.18 -14.82
CA ASN A 886 -0.11 20.77 -14.08
C ASN A 886 -0.57 21.70 -12.94
N GLN A 887 -1.58 22.54 -13.15
CA GLN A 887 -2.02 23.51 -12.12
C GLN A 887 -2.83 22.87 -10.98
N THR A 888 -3.53 21.77 -11.25
CA THR A 888 -4.34 21.08 -10.22
C THR A 888 -3.56 20.00 -9.47
N GLY A 889 -2.38 19.62 -9.95
CA GLY A 889 -1.61 18.47 -9.46
C GLY A 889 -2.22 17.12 -9.84
N LEU A 890 -3.23 17.10 -10.72
CA LEU A 890 -3.90 15.88 -11.14
C LEU A 890 -2.97 14.93 -11.93
N GLY A 891 -2.03 15.48 -12.70
CA GLY A 891 -1.05 14.67 -13.42
C GLY A 891 -0.23 13.79 -12.47
N ASP A 892 0.22 14.34 -11.34
CA ASP A 892 0.97 13.57 -10.33
C ASP A 892 0.09 12.53 -9.62
N VAL A 893 -1.19 12.83 -9.41
CA VAL A 893 -2.14 11.88 -8.78
C VAL A 893 -2.38 10.69 -9.69
N ILE A 894 -2.62 10.91 -10.99
CA ILE A 894 -2.83 9.84 -11.96
C ILE A 894 -1.56 8.98 -12.06
N GLU A 895 -0.39 9.63 -12.15
CA GLU A 895 0.90 8.94 -12.15
C GLU A 895 1.09 8.05 -10.92
N ASP A 896 0.90 8.60 -9.71
CA ASP A 896 1.08 7.88 -8.44
C ASP A 896 0.06 6.73 -8.28
N THR A 897 -1.14 6.84 -8.85
CA THR A 897 -2.18 5.79 -8.81
C THR A 897 -1.95 4.68 -9.86
N VAL A 898 -1.46 5.01 -11.07
CA VAL A 898 -1.26 4.01 -12.13
C VAL A 898 0.02 3.22 -11.93
N MET A 899 1.12 3.85 -11.48
CA MET A 899 2.43 3.20 -11.33
C MET A 899 2.43 1.87 -10.57
N PRO A 900 1.75 1.71 -9.42
CA PRO A 900 1.69 0.44 -8.71
C PRO A 900 1.10 -0.71 -9.53
N THR A 901 0.31 -0.42 -10.57
CA THR A 901 -0.33 -1.45 -11.41
C THR A 901 0.70 -2.19 -12.29
N LEU A 902 1.85 -1.58 -12.57
CA LEU A 902 2.95 -2.23 -13.31
C LEU A 902 3.57 -3.42 -12.54
N LEU A 903 3.30 -3.52 -11.23
CA LEU A 903 3.78 -4.60 -10.35
C LEU A 903 2.73 -5.67 -10.07
N PHE A 904 1.63 -5.72 -10.84
CA PHE A 904 0.73 -6.86 -10.89
C PHE A 904 1.35 -7.91 -11.81
N LEU A 905 2.13 -8.81 -11.20
CA LEU A 905 3.00 -9.78 -11.87
C LEU A 905 2.53 -11.23 -11.64
N PRO A 906 2.96 -12.18 -12.49
CA PRO A 906 2.52 -13.58 -12.46
C PRO A 906 2.60 -14.29 -11.11
N ASP A 907 3.57 -13.96 -10.25
CA ASP A 907 3.73 -14.54 -8.90
C ASP A 907 2.47 -14.45 -8.02
N LEU A 908 1.65 -13.42 -8.26
CA LEU A 908 0.48 -13.08 -7.43
C LEU A 908 -0.79 -12.83 -8.26
N THR A 909 -0.69 -12.74 -9.58
CA THR A 909 -1.80 -12.38 -10.47
C THR A 909 -1.72 -13.27 -11.71
N PRO A 910 -2.81 -13.90 -12.17
CA PRO A 910 -2.76 -14.75 -13.37
C PRO A 910 -2.08 -14.07 -14.55
N ILE A 911 -1.34 -14.84 -15.35
CA ILE A 911 -0.45 -14.29 -16.40
C ILE A 911 -1.22 -13.46 -17.42
N ASP A 912 -2.40 -13.91 -17.86
CA ASP A 912 -3.25 -13.19 -18.82
C ASP A 912 -3.75 -11.85 -18.27
N GLU A 913 -4.07 -11.80 -16.98
CA GLU A 913 -4.50 -10.57 -16.30
C GLU A 913 -3.33 -9.60 -16.12
N SER A 914 -2.15 -10.12 -15.77
CA SER A 914 -0.91 -9.35 -15.64
C SER A 914 -0.53 -8.70 -16.98
N ILE A 915 -0.58 -9.46 -18.08
CA ILE A 915 -0.32 -8.96 -19.44
C ILE A 915 -1.28 -7.83 -19.80
N ARG A 916 -2.58 -8.02 -19.56
CA ARG A 916 -3.60 -7.02 -19.88
C ARG A 916 -3.41 -5.74 -19.07
N LEU A 917 -3.15 -5.84 -17.77
CA LEU A 917 -2.94 -4.69 -16.89
C LEU A 917 -1.69 -3.89 -17.27
N GLN A 918 -0.58 -4.57 -17.57
CA GLN A 918 0.67 -3.89 -17.94
C GLN A 918 0.51 -3.10 -19.24
N LYS A 919 -0.05 -3.71 -20.29
CA LYS A 919 -0.26 -3.03 -21.58
C LYS A 919 -1.06 -1.73 -21.40
N LEU A 920 -2.19 -1.80 -20.69
CA LEU A 920 -3.05 -0.65 -20.44
C LEU A 920 -2.39 0.41 -19.55
N ALA A 921 -1.61 -0.01 -18.54
CA ALA A 921 -0.93 0.89 -17.63
C ALA A 921 0.24 1.63 -18.29
N TYR A 922 1.06 0.96 -19.10
CA TYR A 922 2.10 1.62 -19.89
C TYR A 922 1.48 2.63 -20.87
N GLU A 923 0.45 2.23 -21.62
CA GLU A 923 -0.29 3.12 -22.51
C GLU A 923 -0.81 4.37 -21.77
N ALA A 924 -1.37 4.21 -20.57
CA ALA A 924 -1.84 5.32 -19.75
C ALA A 924 -0.72 6.29 -19.35
N LEU A 925 0.43 5.76 -18.95
CA LEU A 925 1.57 6.57 -18.50
C LEU A 925 2.23 7.32 -19.65
N TYR A 926 2.38 6.70 -20.83
CA TYR A 926 2.88 7.38 -22.02
C TYR A 926 1.89 8.43 -22.54
N THR A 927 0.60 8.11 -22.59
CA THR A 927 -0.45 9.07 -22.98
C THR A 927 -0.49 10.26 -22.01
N LEU A 928 -0.35 10.00 -20.70
CA LEU A 928 -0.24 11.05 -19.70
C LEU A 928 1.01 11.92 -19.93
N ALA A 929 2.15 11.31 -20.24
CA ALA A 929 3.38 12.03 -20.54
C ALA A 929 3.23 12.94 -21.76
N ASP A 930 2.57 12.47 -22.82
CA ASP A 930 2.33 13.23 -24.05
C ASP A 930 1.37 14.41 -23.83
N VAL A 931 0.27 14.19 -23.11
CA VAL A 931 -0.72 15.25 -22.84
C VAL A 931 -0.18 16.29 -21.84
N ARG A 932 0.58 15.83 -20.83
CA ARG A 932 1.15 16.69 -19.78
C ARG A 932 2.39 17.46 -20.26
N TYR A 933 3.15 16.87 -21.17
CA TYR A 933 4.39 17.43 -21.72
C TYR A 933 4.41 17.25 -23.25
N PRO A 934 3.60 18.02 -23.98
CA PRO A 934 3.60 17.96 -25.44
C PRO A 934 5.01 18.26 -25.97
N GLN A 935 5.48 17.46 -26.92
CA GLN A 935 6.82 17.58 -27.46
C GLN A 935 6.90 18.74 -28.46
N GLU A 936 7.87 19.64 -28.27
CA GLU A 936 8.27 20.62 -29.28
C GLU A 936 9.40 20.03 -30.14
N ILE A 937 9.47 20.43 -31.41
CA ILE A 937 10.16 19.73 -32.52
C ILE A 937 11.66 19.45 -32.27
N GLU A 938 12.32 20.14 -31.34
CA GLU A 938 13.78 20.00 -31.13
C GLU A 938 14.22 19.54 -29.72
N ASN A 939 13.37 19.52 -28.68
CA ASN A 939 13.80 19.10 -27.33
C ASN A 939 12.68 18.42 -26.52
N ILE A 940 13.03 17.33 -25.83
CA ILE A 940 12.12 16.63 -24.90
C ILE A 940 12.04 17.43 -23.59
N PRO A 941 10.84 17.83 -23.11
CA PRO A 941 10.72 18.55 -21.84
C PRO A 941 11.26 17.75 -20.64
N ASP A 942 11.97 18.42 -19.72
CA ASP A 942 12.55 17.80 -18.51
C ASP A 942 11.52 16.99 -17.70
N GLY A 943 10.27 17.46 -17.62
CA GLY A 943 9.19 16.76 -16.93
C GLY A 943 8.83 15.42 -17.58
N LYS A 944 8.88 15.35 -18.92
CA LYS A 944 8.64 14.14 -19.70
C LYS A 944 9.76 13.13 -19.50
N LEU A 945 11.01 13.60 -19.53
CA LEU A 945 12.18 12.78 -19.23
C LEU A 945 12.09 12.18 -17.82
N LYS A 946 11.77 12.99 -16.80
CA LYS A 946 11.61 12.51 -15.42
C LYS A 946 10.57 11.40 -15.30
N LEU A 947 9.43 11.54 -15.98
CA LEU A 947 8.39 10.51 -15.99
C LEU A 947 8.88 9.23 -16.68
N TYR A 948 9.54 9.33 -17.83
CA TYR A 948 10.14 8.18 -18.51
C TYR A 948 11.19 7.47 -17.64
N PHE A 949 12.06 8.21 -16.95
CA PHE A 949 13.01 7.63 -15.99
C PHE A 949 12.28 6.86 -14.87
N ARG A 950 11.14 7.38 -14.37
CA ARG A 950 10.36 6.72 -13.34
C ARG A 950 9.69 5.44 -13.85
N ILE A 951 9.09 5.46 -15.05
CA ILE A 951 8.52 4.29 -15.73
C ILE A 951 9.61 3.22 -15.89
N MET A 952 10.79 3.60 -16.35
CA MET A 952 11.91 2.68 -16.53
C MET A 952 12.37 2.05 -15.21
N ARG A 953 12.63 2.87 -14.18
CA ARG A 953 13.19 2.38 -12.92
C ARG A 953 12.20 1.58 -12.08
N HIS A 954 10.97 2.06 -11.96
CA HIS A 954 9.96 1.52 -11.05
C HIS A 954 8.90 0.66 -11.75
N GLY A 955 8.76 0.79 -13.06
CA GLY A 955 7.94 -0.07 -13.89
C GLY A 955 8.76 -1.21 -14.48
N VAL A 956 9.65 -0.88 -15.42
CA VAL A 956 10.34 -1.86 -16.26
C VAL A 956 11.37 -2.70 -15.49
N LEU A 957 12.38 -2.06 -14.90
CA LEU A 957 13.48 -2.76 -14.21
C LEU A 957 13.00 -3.50 -12.97
N GLN A 958 12.09 -2.86 -12.21
CA GLN A 958 11.51 -3.47 -11.02
C GLN A 958 10.61 -4.66 -11.40
N ALA A 959 9.78 -4.57 -12.44
CA ALA A 959 8.99 -5.72 -12.91
C ALA A 959 9.88 -6.85 -13.42
N TYR A 960 10.93 -6.54 -14.19
CA TYR A 960 11.87 -7.54 -14.70
C TYR A 960 12.53 -8.33 -13.55
N THR A 961 12.99 -7.64 -12.51
CA THR A 961 13.62 -8.29 -11.34
C THR A 961 12.73 -9.39 -10.74
N HIS A 962 11.41 -9.21 -10.73
CA HIS A 962 10.46 -10.15 -10.12
C HIS A 962 9.83 -11.12 -11.15
N SER A 963 9.94 -10.88 -12.46
CA SER A 963 9.24 -11.68 -13.48
C SER A 963 10.11 -12.09 -14.66
N HIS A 964 11.44 -12.10 -14.48
CA HIS A 964 12.41 -12.51 -15.49
C HIS A 964 12.21 -13.96 -15.96
N GLU A 965 11.59 -14.81 -15.14
CA GLU A 965 11.23 -16.19 -15.48
C GLU A 965 10.01 -16.29 -16.42
N HIS A 966 9.27 -15.20 -16.65
CA HIS A 966 8.05 -15.16 -17.46
C HIS A 966 8.27 -14.47 -18.82
N PRO A 967 8.48 -15.24 -19.91
CA PRO A 967 8.91 -14.72 -21.21
C PRO A 967 7.95 -13.70 -21.83
N GLN A 968 6.64 -13.93 -21.71
CA GLN A 968 5.61 -13.03 -22.25
C GLN A 968 5.58 -11.67 -21.54
N ILE A 969 5.93 -11.63 -20.25
CA ILE A 969 6.06 -10.38 -19.50
C ILE A 969 7.36 -9.69 -19.91
N VAL A 970 8.47 -10.42 -19.96
CA VAL A 970 9.77 -9.88 -20.40
C VAL A 970 9.66 -9.25 -21.79
N GLU A 971 8.94 -9.86 -22.73
CA GLU A 971 8.67 -9.29 -24.05
C GLU A 971 8.01 -7.90 -23.97
N ILE A 972 6.96 -7.75 -23.14
CA ILE A 972 6.26 -6.46 -22.93
C ILE A 972 7.20 -5.43 -22.32
N LEU A 973 8.01 -5.84 -21.33
CA LEU A 973 8.96 -4.96 -20.65
C LEU A 973 10.03 -4.45 -21.62
N LEU A 974 10.56 -5.32 -22.48
CA LEU A 974 11.54 -4.95 -23.50
C LEU A 974 10.97 -3.98 -24.54
N GLN A 975 9.70 -4.13 -24.92
CA GLN A 975 9.02 -3.20 -25.84
C GLN A 975 8.93 -1.76 -25.30
N GLN A 976 9.04 -1.56 -23.97
CA GLN A 976 9.00 -0.22 -23.36
C GLN A 976 10.36 0.49 -23.34
N ILE A 977 11.45 -0.22 -23.69
CA ILE A 977 12.81 0.30 -23.61
C ILE A 977 13.12 1.10 -24.87
N GLN A 978 12.98 2.42 -24.78
CA GLN A 978 13.32 3.31 -25.90
C GLN A 978 14.59 4.14 -25.67
N THR A 979 15.04 4.33 -24.43
CA THR A 979 16.25 5.11 -24.13
C THR A 979 16.79 4.72 -22.75
N LEU A 980 17.89 3.94 -22.67
CA LEU A 980 18.88 3.94 -21.56
C LEU A 980 19.90 2.78 -21.68
N VAL A 981 21.05 2.99 -21.02
CA VAL A 981 22.33 2.25 -21.19
C VAL A 981 22.46 1.03 -20.25
N ASP A 982 21.87 1.04 -19.06
CA ASP A 982 22.08 0.00 -18.01
C ASP A 982 21.25 -1.29 -18.25
N ILE A 983 20.81 -1.48 -19.50
CA ILE A 983 19.91 -2.54 -19.94
C ILE A 983 20.70 -3.63 -20.69
N ILE A 984 21.96 -3.38 -21.04
CA ILE A 984 22.84 -4.32 -21.74
C ILE A 984 22.92 -5.69 -21.03
N PRO A 985 23.04 -5.79 -19.69
CA PRO A 985 23.02 -7.09 -19.01
C PRO A 985 21.69 -7.85 -19.18
N ILE A 986 20.57 -7.14 -19.18
CA ILE A 986 19.23 -7.70 -19.41
C ILE A 986 19.12 -8.21 -20.86
N LEU A 987 19.51 -7.38 -21.84
CA LEU A 987 19.49 -7.77 -23.25
C LEU A 987 20.42 -8.95 -23.52
N SER A 988 21.60 -8.94 -22.90
CA SER A 988 22.55 -10.04 -22.98
C SER A 988 21.95 -11.33 -22.45
N SER A 989 21.25 -11.30 -21.30
CA SER A 989 20.58 -12.49 -20.75
C SER A 989 19.50 -13.06 -21.68
N VAL A 990 18.74 -12.21 -22.37
CA VAL A 990 17.68 -12.64 -23.31
C VAL A 990 18.27 -13.20 -24.60
N LEU A 991 19.34 -12.59 -25.13
CA LEU A 991 19.97 -13.01 -26.38
C LEU A 991 20.86 -14.25 -26.22
N ILE A 992 21.35 -14.52 -25.01
CA ILE A 992 22.20 -15.69 -24.71
C ILE A 992 21.34 -16.91 -24.28
N ASP A 993 20.03 -16.74 -24.05
CA ASP A 993 19.15 -17.84 -23.63
C ASP A 993 19.26 -19.03 -24.61
N PRO A 994 19.71 -20.22 -24.14
CA PRO A 994 19.86 -21.40 -25.00
C PRO A 994 18.53 -21.87 -25.61
N PHE A 995 17.38 -21.47 -25.05
CA PHE A 995 16.05 -21.79 -25.58
C PHE A 995 15.43 -20.64 -26.40
N GLY A 996 16.17 -19.56 -26.67
CA GLY A 996 15.65 -18.38 -27.37
C GLY A 996 15.07 -18.68 -28.77
N THR A 997 15.59 -19.68 -29.48
CA THR A 997 15.11 -20.08 -30.82
C THR A 997 13.68 -20.64 -30.81
N SER A 998 13.21 -21.12 -29.66
CA SER A 998 11.81 -21.53 -29.46
C SER A 998 10.84 -20.34 -29.39
N ARG A 999 11.35 -19.10 -29.24
CA ARG A 999 10.57 -17.87 -29.11
C ARG A 999 11.18 -16.72 -29.93
N PRO A 1000 11.05 -16.76 -31.27
CA PRO A 1000 11.63 -15.73 -32.15
C PRO A 1000 11.13 -14.32 -31.85
N SER A 1001 9.88 -14.15 -31.40
CA SER A 1001 9.31 -12.83 -31.03
C SER A 1001 10.08 -12.14 -29.89
N LEU A 1002 10.50 -12.92 -28.87
CA LEU A 1002 11.27 -12.42 -27.74
C LEU A 1002 12.68 -12.03 -28.15
N LEU A 1003 13.34 -12.85 -28.98
CA LEU A 1003 14.66 -12.52 -29.54
C LEU A 1003 14.57 -11.24 -30.38
N LEU A 1004 13.56 -11.11 -31.23
CA LEU A 1004 13.35 -9.94 -32.07
C LEU A 1004 13.14 -8.67 -31.22
N ALA A 1005 12.38 -8.75 -30.14
CA ALA A 1005 12.19 -7.65 -29.18
C ALA A 1005 13.52 -7.28 -28.49
N GLY A 1006 14.30 -8.26 -28.05
CA GLY A 1006 15.63 -8.06 -27.47
C GLY A 1006 16.62 -7.41 -28.45
N ILE A 1007 16.63 -7.85 -29.71
CA ILE A 1007 17.47 -7.27 -30.76
C ILE A 1007 17.08 -5.81 -31.05
N LYS A 1008 15.79 -5.51 -31.21
CA LYS A 1008 15.31 -4.13 -31.44
C LYS A 1008 15.66 -3.21 -30.26
N ALA A 1009 15.53 -3.70 -29.04
CA ALA A 1009 15.95 -2.97 -27.85
C ALA A 1009 17.49 -2.76 -27.83
N LEU A 1010 18.27 -3.75 -28.26
CA LEU A 1010 19.73 -3.62 -28.40
C LEU A 1010 20.13 -2.59 -29.47
N GLN A 1011 19.50 -2.63 -30.65
CA GLN A 1011 19.73 -1.64 -31.72
C GLN A 1011 19.43 -0.21 -31.23
N THR A 1012 18.31 -0.04 -30.53
CA THR A 1012 17.90 1.24 -29.95
C THR A 1012 18.91 1.71 -28.90
N THR A 1013 19.43 0.79 -28.09
CA THR A 1013 20.48 1.07 -27.10
C THR A 1013 21.78 1.48 -27.79
N ILE A 1014 22.20 0.78 -28.86
CA ILE A 1014 23.39 1.13 -29.64
C ILE A 1014 23.25 2.55 -30.23
N LEU A 1015 22.11 2.89 -30.83
CA LEU A 1015 21.89 4.20 -31.45
C LEU A 1015 21.90 5.35 -30.45
N ASN A 1016 21.21 5.19 -29.32
CA ASN A 1016 21.05 6.27 -28.34
C ASN A 1016 22.22 6.35 -27.34
N CYS A 1017 22.97 5.26 -27.17
CA CYS A 1017 24.03 5.14 -26.17
C CYS A 1017 25.41 4.85 -26.78
N TRP A 1018 25.58 5.11 -28.08
CA TRP A 1018 26.80 4.84 -28.82
C TRP A 1018 28.11 5.36 -28.16
N PRO A 1019 28.16 6.52 -27.45
CA PRO A 1019 29.42 6.96 -26.84
C PRO A 1019 29.93 5.99 -25.78
N ARG A 1020 29.03 5.31 -25.06
CA ARG A 1020 29.35 4.33 -24.02
C ARG A 1020 29.62 2.94 -24.57
N MET A 1021 29.20 2.65 -25.81
CA MET A 1021 29.60 1.43 -26.51
C MET A 1021 31.12 1.41 -26.80
N SER A 1022 31.81 2.53 -26.61
CA SER A 1022 33.28 2.60 -26.62
C SER A 1022 33.93 2.14 -25.31
N GLU A 1023 33.17 1.93 -24.22
CA GLU A 1023 33.67 1.41 -22.95
C GLU A 1023 33.79 -0.11 -22.99
N THR A 1024 34.85 -0.66 -22.40
CA THR A 1024 35.21 -2.09 -22.51
C THR A 1024 34.12 -3.02 -22.00
N VAL A 1025 33.46 -2.69 -20.89
CA VAL A 1025 32.43 -3.54 -20.26
C VAL A 1025 31.21 -3.69 -21.16
N HIS A 1026 30.68 -2.57 -21.69
CA HIS A 1026 29.49 -2.55 -22.53
C HIS A 1026 29.76 -3.12 -23.93
N ARG A 1027 30.94 -2.83 -24.49
CA ARG A 1027 31.35 -3.33 -25.80
C ARG A 1027 31.48 -4.85 -25.82
N ILE A 1028 32.22 -5.42 -24.86
CA ILE A 1028 32.44 -6.87 -24.78
C ILE A 1028 31.13 -7.61 -24.56
N GLU A 1029 30.28 -7.14 -23.65
CA GLU A 1029 29.00 -7.81 -23.36
C GLU A 1029 28.05 -7.76 -24.58
N THR A 1030 28.05 -6.66 -25.33
CA THR A 1030 27.25 -6.53 -26.56
C THR A 1030 27.76 -7.46 -27.66
N ILE A 1031 29.08 -7.53 -27.87
CA ILE A 1031 29.69 -8.47 -28.83
C ILE A 1031 29.35 -9.91 -28.45
N LYS A 1032 29.50 -10.27 -27.18
CA LYS A 1032 29.17 -11.59 -26.64
C LYS A 1032 27.71 -11.96 -26.86
N ALA A 1033 26.78 -11.06 -26.56
CA ALA A 1033 25.34 -11.28 -26.74
C ALA A 1033 24.98 -11.54 -28.22
N ILE A 1034 25.51 -10.71 -29.13
CA ILE A 1034 25.28 -10.86 -30.58
C ILE A 1034 25.88 -12.17 -31.09
N SER A 1035 27.13 -12.48 -30.72
CA SER A 1035 27.82 -13.68 -31.20
C SER A 1035 27.20 -14.97 -30.70
N LEU A 1036 26.84 -15.05 -29.41
CA LEU A 1036 26.23 -16.25 -28.85
C LEU A 1036 24.81 -16.46 -29.38
N CYS A 1037 24.00 -15.40 -29.51
CA CYS A 1037 22.67 -15.49 -30.13
C CYS A 1037 22.74 -16.01 -31.57
N TRP A 1038 23.71 -15.52 -32.36
CA TRP A 1038 23.93 -15.99 -33.73
C TRP A 1038 24.26 -17.48 -33.75
N ASN A 1039 25.16 -17.93 -32.87
CA ASN A 1039 25.59 -19.32 -32.82
C ASN A 1039 24.45 -20.25 -32.40
N THR A 1040 23.63 -19.87 -31.42
CA THR A 1040 22.44 -20.65 -31.02
C THR A 1040 21.46 -20.82 -32.19
N ILE A 1041 21.26 -19.78 -33.02
CA ILE A 1041 20.40 -19.87 -34.21
C ILE A 1041 21.00 -20.82 -35.26
N ILE A 1042 22.30 -20.70 -35.55
CA ILE A 1042 23.00 -21.56 -36.52
C ILE A 1042 23.04 -23.04 -36.05
N GLU A 1043 23.22 -23.28 -34.75
CA GLU A 1043 23.16 -24.63 -34.17
C GLU A 1043 21.76 -25.24 -34.31
N ASN A 1044 20.71 -24.47 -34.00
CA ASN A 1044 19.32 -24.90 -34.17
C ASN A 1044 18.98 -25.24 -35.63
N GLU A 1045 19.51 -24.51 -36.62
CA GLU A 1045 19.33 -24.81 -38.04
C GLU A 1045 20.03 -26.08 -38.50
N ARG A 1046 21.19 -26.39 -37.90
CA ARG A 1046 21.92 -27.64 -38.17
C ARG A 1046 21.20 -28.85 -37.59
N GLU A 1047 20.58 -28.68 -36.40
CA GLU A 1047 19.86 -29.74 -35.71
C GLU A 1047 18.45 -29.99 -36.28
N ASN A 1048 17.78 -28.95 -36.82
CA ASN A 1048 16.43 -29.04 -37.39
C ASN A 1048 16.36 -28.59 -38.87
N PRO A 1049 16.98 -29.32 -39.81
CA PRO A 1049 16.94 -28.98 -41.23
C PRO A 1049 15.53 -29.21 -41.81
N MET A 1050 14.88 -28.13 -42.27
CA MET A 1050 13.64 -28.09 -43.08
C MET A 1050 12.77 -29.37 -43.06
N GLY A 1051 12.00 -29.54 -41.98
CA GLY A 1051 10.90 -30.52 -41.93
C GLY A 1051 9.65 -30.04 -42.69
N PRO A 1052 8.77 -30.95 -43.14
CA PRO A 1052 7.60 -30.64 -43.98
C PRO A 1052 6.42 -29.97 -43.25
N ASP A 1053 6.52 -29.71 -41.95
CA ASP A 1053 5.40 -29.22 -41.12
C ASP A 1053 5.23 -27.68 -41.20
N ASN A 1054 3.97 -27.23 -41.27
CA ASN A 1054 3.62 -25.81 -41.41
C ASN A 1054 4.10 -24.94 -40.22
N GLU A 1055 4.17 -25.48 -39.01
CA GLU A 1055 4.68 -24.76 -37.82
C GLU A 1055 6.19 -24.53 -37.88
N ALA A 1056 6.97 -25.55 -38.25
CA ALA A 1056 8.42 -25.43 -38.44
C ALA A 1056 8.77 -24.43 -39.56
N LYS A 1057 7.91 -24.33 -40.58
CA LYS A 1057 8.06 -23.37 -41.68
C LYS A 1057 7.84 -21.92 -41.24
N ASN A 1058 6.82 -21.66 -40.41
CA ASN A 1058 6.57 -20.32 -39.86
C ASN A 1058 7.67 -19.90 -38.87
N GLN A 1059 8.08 -20.79 -37.98
CA GLN A 1059 9.15 -20.51 -37.01
C GLN A 1059 10.49 -20.24 -37.71
N ASN A 1060 10.81 -20.98 -38.79
CA ASN A 1060 12.00 -20.72 -39.59
C ASN A 1060 11.93 -19.38 -40.33
N MET A 1061 10.75 -18.95 -40.81
CA MET A 1061 10.59 -17.62 -41.40
C MET A 1061 10.85 -16.50 -40.38
N GLU A 1062 10.38 -16.66 -39.14
CA GLU A 1062 10.64 -15.69 -38.07
C GLU A 1062 12.12 -15.67 -37.65
N LEU A 1063 12.78 -16.83 -37.61
CA LEU A 1063 14.23 -16.92 -37.32
C LEU A 1063 15.10 -16.28 -38.42
N GLU A 1064 14.67 -16.32 -39.68
CA GLU A 1064 15.32 -15.57 -40.76
C GLU A 1064 15.23 -14.04 -40.54
N GLU A 1065 14.09 -13.55 -40.05
CA GLU A 1065 13.94 -12.14 -39.68
C GLU A 1065 14.86 -11.77 -38.50
N VAL A 1066 14.93 -12.62 -37.46
CA VAL A 1066 15.85 -12.47 -36.33
C VAL A 1066 17.31 -12.41 -36.81
N LYS A 1067 17.73 -13.29 -37.73
CA LYS A 1067 19.08 -13.27 -38.31
C LYS A 1067 19.38 -11.96 -39.04
N LYS A 1068 18.42 -11.47 -39.83
CA LYS A 1068 18.56 -10.19 -40.56
C LYS A 1068 18.76 -9.02 -39.59
N GLU A 1069 17.96 -8.95 -38.53
CA GLU A 1069 18.07 -7.88 -37.53
C GLU A 1069 19.33 -8.00 -36.65
N LEU A 1070 19.82 -9.22 -36.42
CA LEU A 1070 21.07 -9.45 -35.70
C LEU A 1070 22.30 -8.99 -36.52
N LYS A 1071 22.33 -9.26 -37.83
CA LYS A 1071 23.34 -8.71 -38.75
C LYS A 1071 23.32 -7.18 -38.76
N LEU A 1072 22.12 -6.59 -38.78
CA LEU A 1072 21.98 -5.13 -38.69
C LEU A 1072 22.59 -4.60 -37.38
N SER A 1073 22.33 -5.27 -36.26
CA SER A 1073 22.86 -4.89 -34.93
C SER A 1073 24.38 -4.94 -34.86
N GLY A 1074 24.99 -6.00 -35.40
CA GLY A 1074 26.45 -6.15 -35.47
C GLY A 1074 27.10 -5.03 -36.29
N ARG A 1075 26.55 -4.72 -37.47
CA ARG A 1075 27.01 -3.61 -38.33
C ARG A 1075 26.81 -2.25 -37.68
N MET A 1076 25.67 -2.04 -37.00
CA MET A 1076 25.39 -0.82 -36.25
C MET A 1076 26.42 -0.61 -35.14
N LEU A 1077 26.79 -1.66 -34.41
CA LEU A 1077 27.82 -1.59 -33.36
C LEU A 1077 29.18 -1.17 -33.95
N VAL A 1078 29.60 -1.82 -35.03
CA VAL A 1078 30.87 -1.50 -35.71
C VAL A 1078 30.88 -0.05 -36.18
N LYS A 1079 29.79 0.42 -36.80
CA LYS A 1079 29.64 1.81 -37.25
C LYS A 1079 29.58 2.83 -36.11
N ALA A 1080 28.89 2.49 -35.02
CA ALA A 1080 28.71 3.37 -33.87
C ALA A 1080 30.04 3.67 -33.14
N ILE A 1081 31.02 2.77 -33.24
CA ILE A 1081 32.31 2.88 -32.55
C ILE A 1081 33.46 3.25 -33.52
N GLU A 1082 33.21 3.20 -34.84
CA GLU A 1082 34.18 3.53 -35.88
C GLU A 1082 34.77 4.94 -35.67
N GLY A 1083 36.09 5.03 -35.53
CA GLY A 1083 36.83 6.27 -35.31
C GLY A 1083 37.15 6.63 -33.85
N ARG A 1084 36.58 5.93 -32.86
CA ARG A 1084 36.94 6.10 -31.42
C ARG A 1084 37.74 4.94 -30.85
N PHE A 1085 37.52 3.73 -31.37
CA PHE A 1085 38.22 2.52 -30.95
C PHE A 1085 38.39 1.59 -32.16
N ASP A 1086 39.52 0.87 -32.24
CA ASP A 1086 39.77 -0.07 -33.34
C ASP A 1086 39.08 -1.42 -33.09
N ILE A 1087 37.74 -1.40 -33.17
CA ILE A 1087 36.89 -2.58 -32.98
C ILE A 1087 37.22 -3.69 -34.00
N LYS A 1088 37.72 -3.33 -35.19
CA LYS A 1088 38.05 -4.30 -36.26
C LYS A 1088 39.21 -5.21 -35.85
N THR A 1089 40.16 -4.70 -35.05
CA THR A 1089 41.28 -5.48 -34.51
C THR A 1089 40.84 -6.35 -33.33
N GLU A 1090 39.98 -5.85 -32.44
CA GLU A 1090 39.45 -6.61 -31.28
C GLU A 1090 38.57 -7.80 -31.70
N LEU A 1091 37.87 -7.70 -32.84
CA LEU A 1091 37.06 -8.79 -33.38
C LEU A 1091 37.89 -9.90 -34.07
N GLN A 1092 39.16 -9.66 -34.46
CA GLN A 1092 39.94 -10.65 -35.24
C GLN A 1092 40.09 -12.02 -34.57
N PRO A 1093 40.39 -12.13 -33.26
CA PRO A 1093 40.47 -13.44 -32.60
C PRO A 1093 39.15 -14.20 -32.62
N LEU A 1094 38.02 -13.50 -32.52
CA LEU A 1094 36.67 -14.07 -32.59
C LEU A 1094 36.31 -14.53 -34.00
N LEU A 1095 36.55 -13.70 -35.01
CA LEU A 1095 36.28 -14.03 -36.42
C LEU A 1095 37.13 -15.20 -36.93
N ARG A 1096 38.34 -15.38 -36.40
CA ARG A 1096 39.19 -16.54 -36.68
C ARG A 1096 38.68 -17.82 -36.01
N ALA A 1097 38.08 -17.70 -34.84
CA ALA A 1097 37.49 -18.83 -34.13
C ALA A 1097 36.16 -19.27 -34.74
N ASP A 1098 35.39 -18.33 -35.30
CA ASP A 1098 34.10 -18.59 -35.95
C ASP A 1098 33.91 -17.70 -37.19
N SER A 1099 34.09 -18.30 -38.37
CA SER A 1099 33.98 -17.59 -39.65
C SER A 1099 32.56 -17.14 -39.99
N SER A 1100 31.53 -17.68 -39.33
CA SER A 1100 30.14 -17.29 -39.58
C SER A 1100 29.82 -15.88 -39.05
N LEU A 1101 30.60 -15.39 -38.08
CA LEU A 1101 30.46 -14.05 -37.51
C LEU A 1101 30.92 -12.94 -38.47
N VAL A 1102 31.65 -13.27 -39.54
CA VAL A 1102 32.01 -12.33 -40.61
C VAL A 1102 30.76 -11.73 -41.23
N ASP A 1103 29.71 -12.54 -41.44
CA ASP A 1103 28.44 -12.09 -42.01
C ASP A 1103 27.65 -11.14 -41.08
N VAL A 1104 27.92 -11.23 -39.77
CA VAL A 1104 27.23 -10.46 -38.71
C VAL A 1104 27.87 -9.10 -38.51
N PHE A 1105 29.20 -9.05 -38.38
CA PHE A 1105 29.93 -7.80 -38.11
C PHE A 1105 30.44 -7.10 -39.37
N ASP A 1106 30.46 -7.75 -40.53
CA ASP A 1106 30.93 -7.20 -41.81
C ASP A 1106 32.39 -6.72 -41.74
N VAL A 1107 33.26 -7.57 -41.16
CA VAL A 1107 34.70 -7.31 -40.98
C VAL A 1107 35.51 -8.46 -41.59
N GLU A 1108 36.41 -8.12 -42.52
CA GLU A 1108 37.31 -9.10 -43.15
C GLU A 1108 38.35 -9.66 -42.16
N ILE A 1109 38.66 -10.95 -42.31
CA ILE A 1109 39.74 -11.61 -41.56
C ILE A 1109 41.08 -11.17 -42.15
N LYS A 1110 41.93 -10.52 -41.35
CA LYS A 1110 43.30 -10.18 -41.76
C LYS A 1110 44.21 -11.40 -41.60
N ASP A 1111 44.73 -11.91 -42.72
CA ASP A 1111 45.87 -12.84 -42.73
C ASP A 1111 47.14 -12.11 -42.30
N SER A 1112 47.40 -12.08 -40.99
CA SER A 1112 48.71 -11.71 -40.45
C SER A 1112 49.42 -12.99 -40.02
N LYS A 1113 50.55 -13.25 -40.68
CA LYS A 1113 51.54 -14.24 -40.26
C LYS A 1113 51.80 -14.10 -38.76
N ILE A 1114 51.89 -15.27 -38.13
CA ILE A 1114 52.40 -15.54 -36.78
C ILE A 1114 53.51 -14.55 -36.41
N GLU A 1115 53.28 -13.75 -35.37
CA GLU A 1115 54.30 -13.27 -34.42
C GLU A 1115 53.74 -13.30 -33.00
#